data_AF-A0A0G1ZRH7-F1
#
_entry.id   AF-A0A0G1ZRH7-F1
#
_cell.length_a   1.000
_cell.length_b   1.000
_cell.length_c   1.000
_cell.angle_alpha   90.00
_cell.angle_beta   90.00
_cell.angle_gamma   90.00
#
_symmetry.space_group_name_H-M   'P 1'
#
loop_
_entity.id
_entity.type
_entity.pdbx_description
1 polymer ?
#
loop_
_entity_poly.entity_id
_entity_poly.type
_entity_poly.pdbx_seq_one_letter_code
_entity_poly.pdbx_strand_id
1 'polypeptide(L)'
;LTWSTTNATSCTASGSWTGSKSTSGSQSVSPTSNATYTLTCTGTGGSVNKSASVTVGAPSSGGNASLSLVPASQTVNVNDNFGVEVRVNTGGNSVTAVSAYLNFDTTRLQFVSIDAAGSAFSVQAEGLVSGSQVRISRGQAAPGVNSTSALVAKVNFKAIANGTANVSFALTTAGQGPSRVIKNDGTGTDILTNTSGGSYTVAGTTTPTAPTLTFTANPTTIQSGQSSTLTWSSTNATSCVASGGWSGSQSTSGNQNAVPVSNTTYTLACTGAGGSVNKSVSVNVGAPTSGGSASMSLIPASQSLQVGQNLTVEIRVNTGGSQTTGVASYLDFDSAKLQYVSIDSTGSSYTITAEETVSGNQVRISRGQAIPGVNSTNALVSKVTFKVLATGTANISFAVTAAGQGPSRVIKNDGIGTDILSSTTGGVYTITSAGIADTATPTVYVAHSPTSGILSTLSVTLTATATDNVGISSIEIFVDGLSKKICSASPCTYIGTFGAGNHPYYALAKDAAGNTGRDPSGTVTKIFSVTSPSDSPPGSGGTTDSSGRPNNGHLIKYPDNPTVYVIENGVKRPIQSYDIYLKEFGTIPIAVVATSVTYPSGQPFYYGSGALIKIPGSATVYLIIDNGSKYPFKSAEEFLRFGFRFERVRVVDASVLASYPDAPIGNLAYHAKNQFIKFADSPTVYLMENRTKRPIRTPAVFFSYTNSFDDVFTVDRSFNYPDGPLLGFKDGSLIKGSPYTVYLVDSGKKRGFTSAAAFLGIGYSFSQVRTVPDGELGLHQDGSSF
;
A
#
# COMPACT_ATOMS: atom_id res chain seq x y z
N LEU A 1 1.16 31.54 -2.19
CA LEU A 1 1.72 30.19 -1.92
C LEU A 1 0.88 29.52 -0.83
N THR A 2 0.58 28.23 -0.96
CA THR A 2 -0.18 27.43 0.04
C THR A 2 0.42 26.04 0.14
N TRP A 3 0.55 25.50 1.35
CA TRP A 3 1.13 24.18 1.58
C TRP A 3 0.52 23.47 2.81
N SER A 4 0.56 22.15 2.79
CA SER A 4 0.14 21.27 3.88
C SER A 4 0.94 19.96 3.84
N THR A 5 1.23 19.37 4.98
CA THR A 5 1.94 18.09 5.10
C THR A 5 1.30 17.20 6.16
N THR A 6 1.40 15.88 6.00
CA THR A 6 0.72 14.91 6.87
C THR A 6 1.61 14.33 7.97
N ASN A 7 2.93 14.28 7.78
CA ASN A 7 3.89 13.62 8.70
C ASN A 7 5.22 14.38 8.85
N ALA A 8 5.29 15.64 8.42
CA ALA A 8 6.51 16.44 8.57
C ALA A 8 6.59 17.03 9.98
N THR A 9 7.79 17.03 10.56
CA THR A 9 8.10 17.67 11.85
C THR A 9 8.70 19.05 11.67
N SER A 10 9.25 19.36 10.49
CA SER A 10 9.78 20.68 10.15
C SER A 10 9.69 20.97 8.65
N CYS A 11 9.59 22.25 8.28
CA CYS A 11 9.65 22.71 6.90
C CYS A 11 10.57 23.93 6.77
N THR A 12 11.30 24.00 5.66
CA THR A 12 12.24 25.08 5.35
C THR A 12 12.00 25.56 3.92
N ALA A 13 11.82 26.87 3.76
CA ALA A 13 11.66 27.53 2.47
C ALA A 13 13.02 27.86 1.83
N SER A 14 13.11 27.70 0.52
CA SER A 14 14.26 28.06 -0.31
C SER A 14 13.83 28.55 -1.70
N GLY A 15 14.75 29.18 -2.45
CA GLY A 15 14.44 29.88 -3.70
C GLY A 15 14.10 31.35 -3.45
N SER A 16 13.01 31.85 -4.02
CA SER A 16 12.56 33.25 -3.92
C SER A 16 11.86 33.62 -2.60
N TRP A 17 11.97 32.75 -1.60
CA TRP A 17 11.53 32.91 -0.21
C TRP A 17 12.46 32.10 0.69
N THR A 18 12.53 32.45 1.98
CA THR A 18 13.47 31.83 2.93
C THR A 18 12.81 31.61 4.30
N GLY A 19 13.54 30.88 5.15
CA GLY A 19 13.22 30.66 6.56
C GLY A 19 12.43 29.38 6.84
N SER A 20 12.32 29.03 8.12
CA SER A 20 11.47 27.93 8.57
C SER A 20 10.00 28.27 8.36
N LYS A 21 9.22 27.27 7.95
CA LYS A 21 7.78 27.36 7.76
C LYS A 21 7.09 26.34 8.65
N SER A 22 5.88 26.67 9.08
CA SER A 22 4.99 25.71 9.72
C SER A 22 4.70 24.54 8.76
N THR A 23 4.36 23.38 9.29
CA THR A 23 4.09 22.14 8.50
C THR A 23 2.85 22.25 7.63
N SER A 24 2.03 23.28 7.85
CA SER A 24 0.99 23.77 6.93
C SER A 24 0.88 25.29 7.02
N GLY A 25 0.47 25.96 5.95
CA GLY A 25 0.33 27.42 5.93
C GLY A 25 0.06 28.03 4.56
N SER A 26 -0.11 29.34 4.57
CA SER A 26 -0.25 30.17 3.36
C SER A 26 0.60 31.43 3.51
N GLN A 27 1.16 31.90 2.40
CA GLN A 27 1.90 33.17 2.34
C GLN A 27 1.68 33.84 0.99
N SER A 28 1.28 35.11 1.02
CA SER A 28 1.20 35.97 -0.16
C SER A 28 2.59 36.47 -0.55
N VAL A 29 2.87 36.51 -1.85
CA VAL A 29 4.14 36.95 -2.42
C VAL A 29 3.87 37.83 -3.65
N SER A 30 4.70 38.86 -3.85
CA SER A 30 4.57 39.82 -4.95
C SER A 30 5.93 40.00 -5.66
N PRO A 31 6.42 38.97 -6.38
CA PRO A 31 7.70 39.08 -7.06
C PRO A 31 7.64 40.06 -8.23
N THR A 32 8.74 40.76 -8.51
CA THR A 32 8.89 41.72 -9.62
C THR A 32 9.55 41.11 -10.86
N SER A 33 9.94 39.84 -10.78
CA SER A 33 10.48 39.01 -11.87
C SER A 33 10.06 37.56 -11.66
N ASN A 34 10.28 36.70 -12.66
CA ASN A 34 10.00 35.27 -12.52
C ASN A 34 10.67 34.71 -11.25
N ALA A 35 9.87 34.11 -10.38
CA ALA A 35 10.28 33.68 -9.05
C ALA A 35 9.85 32.24 -8.79
N THR A 36 10.72 31.43 -8.18
CA THR A 36 10.43 30.04 -7.83
C THR A 36 10.58 29.84 -6.33
N TYR A 37 9.54 29.32 -5.71
CA TYR A 37 9.40 29.15 -4.27
C TYR A 37 9.39 27.66 -3.93
N THR A 38 10.46 27.16 -3.32
CA THR A 38 10.62 25.75 -2.93
C THR A 38 10.39 25.56 -1.44
N LEU A 39 9.58 24.58 -1.04
CA LEU A 39 9.42 24.15 0.34
C LEU A 39 9.99 22.74 0.50
N THR A 40 10.90 22.56 1.45
CA THR A 40 11.41 21.25 1.85
C THR A 40 10.88 20.92 3.23
N CYS A 41 10.22 19.78 3.40
CA CYS A 41 9.68 19.33 4.67
C CYS A 41 10.26 17.96 5.05
N THR A 42 10.62 17.79 6.32
CA THR A 42 11.29 16.59 6.85
C THR A 42 10.45 15.97 7.96
N GLY A 43 10.33 14.65 7.96
CA GLY A 43 9.66 13.86 9.01
C GLY A 43 10.34 12.51 9.22
N THR A 44 9.71 11.62 9.97
CA THR A 44 10.25 10.29 10.33
C THR A 44 10.52 9.37 9.11
N GLY A 45 9.87 9.64 7.97
CA GLY A 45 10.07 8.91 6.71
C GLY A 45 11.07 9.57 5.74
N GLY A 46 11.79 10.62 6.15
CA GLY A 46 12.74 11.36 5.30
C GLY A 46 12.26 12.76 4.89
N SER A 47 12.88 13.34 3.86
CA SER A 47 12.61 14.71 3.38
C SER A 47 11.98 14.71 1.99
N VAL A 48 10.99 15.59 1.79
CA VAL A 48 10.35 15.87 0.50
C VAL A 48 10.45 17.35 0.18
N ASN A 49 10.60 17.71 -1.10
CA ASN A 49 10.55 19.10 -1.53
C ASN A 49 9.52 19.31 -2.66
N LYS A 50 8.94 20.51 -2.70
CA LYS A 50 8.02 20.94 -3.77
C LYS A 50 8.26 22.41 -4.10
N SER A 51 8.16 22.76 -5.38
CA SER A 51 8.34 24.13 -5.85
C SER A 51 7.08 24.68 -6.53
N ALA A 52 6.85 25.97 -6.39
CA ALA A 52 5.84 26.74 -7.11
C ALA A 52 6.51 27.94 -7.77
N SER A 53 6.24 28.18 -9.06
CA SER A 53 6.82 29.30 -9.79
C SER A 53 5.75 30.34 -10.13
N VAL A 54 6.12 31.62 -10.02
CA VAL A 54 5.36 32.77 -10.45
C VAL A 54 6.12 33.40 -11.61
N THR A 55 5.50 33.45 -12.78
CA THR A 55 6.07 34.12 -13.95
C THR A 55 5.55 35.56 -13.97
N VAL A 56 6.45 36.54 -13.89
CA VAL A 56 6.15 37.95 -14.03
C VAL A 56 6.42 38.34 -15.47
N GLY A 57 5.34 38.58 -16.22
CA GLY A 57 5.45 39.08 -17.59
C GLY A 57 6.19 40.42 -17.62
N ALA A 58 7.01 40.65 -18.64
CA ALA A 58 7.69 41.93 -18.84
C ALA A 58 6.67 43.08 -18.82
N PRO A 59 7.01 44.27 -18.28
CA PRO A 59 6.17 45.45 -18.46
C PRO A 59 6.13 45.74 -19.96
N SER A 60 5.01 45.42 -20.62
CA SER A 60 4.82 45.71 -22.03
C SER A 60 4.44 47.17 -22.20
N SER A 61 5.39 47.95 -22.69
CA SER A 61 5.15 49.24 -23.30
C SER A 61 4.32 49.05 -24.57
N GLY A 62 3.03 49.42 -24.52
CA GLY A 62 2.18 49.59 -25.71
C GLY A 62 0.83 48.85 -25.67
N GLY A 63 -0.21 49.57 -25.25
CA GLY A 63 -1.53 49.59 -25.93
C GLY A 63 -2.27 48.31 -26.31
N ASN A 64 -2.10 47.16 -25.63
CA ASN A 64 -2.81 45.92 -25.99
C ASN A 64 -3.68 45.37 -24.85
N ALA A 65 -4.82 44.77 -25.20
CA ALA A 65 -5.83 44.31 -24.26
C ALA A 65 -5.54 42.90 -23.72
N SER A 66 -6.10 42.58 -22.54
CA SER A 66 -6.03 41.26 -21.92
C SER A 66 -7.36 40.84 -21.28
N LEU A 67 -7.59 39.53 -21.18
CA LEU A 67 -8.72 38.93 -20.47
C LEU A 67 -8.25 38.13 -19.26
N SER A 68 -8.99 38.19 -18.16
CA SER A 68 -8.67 37.43 -16.95
C SER A 68 -9.93 36.91 -16.23
N LEU A 69 -9.76 35.81 -15.50
CA LEU A 69 -10.78 35.27 -14.61
C LEU A 69 -10.55 35.72 -13.17
N VAL A 70 -11.61 36.16 -12.49
CA VAL A 70 -11.57 36.63 -11.10
C VAL A 70 -12.68 35.95 -10.27
N PRO A 71 -12.33 35.22 -9.20
CA PRO A 71 -10.97 34.89 -8.78
C PRO A 71 -10.29 33.90 -9.75
N ALA A 72 -8.97 34.03 -9.90
CA ALA A 72 -8.16 33.12 -10.72
C ALA A 72 -7.97 31.74 -10.06
N SER A 73 -8.24 31.64 -8.75
CA SER A 73 -8.33 30.36 -8.05
C SER A 73 -9.26 30.46 -6.85
N GLN A 74 -9.90 29.35 -6.52
CA GLN A 74 -10.78 29.23 -5.37
C GLN A 74 -10.86 27.75 -4.94
N THR A 75 -11.00 27.50 -3.65
CA THR A 75 -11.36 26.18 -3.12
C THR A 75 -12.86 26.15 -2.84
N VAL A 76 -13.55 25.14 -3.37
CA VAL A 76 -14.99 24.93 -3.22
C VAL A 76 -15.25 23.47 -2.87
N ASN A 77 -16.35 23.16 -2.17
CA ASN A 77 -16.71 21.77 -1.89
C ASN A 77 -17.53 21.19 -3.04
N VAL A 78 -17.54 19.86 -3.17
CA VAL A 78 -18.49 19.18 -4.07
C VAL A 78 -19.92 19.63 -3.71
N ASN A 79 -20.70 19.97 -4.74
CA ASN A 79 -22.04 20.56 -4.73
C ASN A 79 -22.13 22.07 -4.50
N ASP A 80 -21.04 22.77 -4.17
CA ASP A 80 -21.07 24.22 -4.06
C ASP A 80 -21.26 24.88 -5.44
N ASN A 81 -22.06 25.95 -5.46
CA ASN A 81 -22.11 26.88 -6.58
C ASN A 81 -21.14 28.03 -6.32
N PHE A 82 -20.33 28.39 -7.33
CA PHE A 82 -19.41 29.51 -7.24
C PHE A 82 -19.37 30.30 -8.54
N GLY A 83 -19.03 31.58 -8.44
CA GLY A 83 -19.03 32.51 -9.57
C GLY A 83 -17.63 32.99 -9.92
N VAL A 84 -17.36 33.08 -11.22
CA VAL A 84 -16.11 33.55 -11.79
C VAL A 84 -16.40 34.70 -12.74
N GLU A 85 -15.84 35.86 -12.45
CA GLU A 85 -15.95 37.05 -13.29
C GLU A 85 -14.96 36.99 -14.44
N VAL A 86 -15.44 37.34 -15.63
CA VAL A 86 -14.62 37.60 -16.81
C VAL A 86 -14.32 39.09 -16.84
N ARG A 87 -13.04 39.45 -16.70
CA ARG A 87 -12.56 40.83 -16.69
C ARG A 87 -11.75 41.13 -17.94
N VAL A 88 -11.86 42.36 -18.44
CA VAL A 88 -11.04 42.87 -19.55
C VAL A 88 -10.23 44.09 -19.11
N ASN A 89 -8.92 44.07 -19.40
CA ASN A 89 -8.07 45.24 -19.40
C ASN A 89 -7.92 45.71 -20.84
N THR A 90 -8.31 46.93 -21.15
CA THR A 90 -8.33 47.44 -22.53
C THR A 90 -6.97 47.98 -23.00
N GLY A 91 -5.95 47.96 -22.13
CA GLY A 91 -4.62 48.47 -22.44
C GLY A 91 -4.62 49.97 -22.76
N GLY A 92 -5.60 50.72 -22.25
CA GLY A 92 -5.77 52.15 -22.54
C GLY A 92 -6.51 52.46 -23.84
N ASN A 93 -6.96 51.46 -24.61
CA ASN A 93 -7.79 51.66 -25.80
C ASN A 93 -9.28 51.76 -25.44
N SER A 94 -10.05 52.43 -26.30
CA SER A 94 -11.51 52.33 -26.32
C SER A 94 -11.92 51.06 -27.07
N VAL A 95 -12.69 50.19 -26.41
CA VAL A 95 -13.11 48.85 -26.89
C VAL A 95 -14.62 48.84 -27.13
N THR A 96 -15.02 48.39 -28.32
CA THR A 96 -16.43 48.34 -28.73
C THR A 96 -17.06 46.95 -28.55
N ALA A 97 -16.27 45.87 -28.57
CA ALA A 97 -16.78 44.52 -28.35
C ALA A 97 -15.77 43.59 -27.70
N VAL A 98 -16.26 42.60 -26.95
CA VAL A 98 -15.48 41.52 -26.36
C VAL A 98 -16.18 40.19 -26.63
N SER A 99 -15.43 39.22 -27.12
CA SER A 99 -15.82 37.80 -27.18
C SER A 99 -14.93 37.02 -26.20
N ALA A 100 -15.51 36.48 -25.14
CA ALA A 100 -14.85 35.67 -24.14
C ALA A 100 -15.42 34.25 -24.18
N TYR A 101 -14.66 33.34 -24.79
CA TYR A 101 -15.05 31.94 -24.89
C TYR A 101 -14.21 31.12 -23.91
N LEU A 102 -14.87 30.47 -22.96
CA LEU A 102 -14.24 29.75 -21.86
C LEU A 102 -14.38 28.24 -22.03
N ASN A 103 -13.27 27.53 -22.14
CA ASN A 103 -13.23 26.08 -22.01
C ASN A 103 -13.16 25.74 -20.52
N PHE A 104 -14.00 24.82 -20.05
CA PHE A 104 -13.99 24.39 -18.65
C PHE A 104 -13.99 22.86 -18.52
N ASP A 105 -13.46 22.37 -17.40
CA ASP A 105 -13.43 20.94 -17.10
C ASP A 105 -14.82 20.40 -16.73
N THR A 106 -15.48 19.76 -17.70
CA THR A 106 -16.82 19.19 -17.55
C THR A 106 -16.89 17.97 -16.63
N THR A 107 -15.75 17.37 -16.27
CA THR A 107 -15.72 16.22 -15.35
C THR A 107 -15.82 16.65 -13.89
N ARG A 108 -15.49 17.91 -13.60
CA ARG A 108 -15.44 18.46 -12.24
C ARG A 108 -16.32 19.68 -12.03
N LEU A 109 -16.67 20.39 -13.11
CA LEU A 109 -17.54 21.55 -13.09
C LEU A 109 -18.74 21.35 -14.02
N GLN A 110 -19.90 21.79 -13.55
CA GLN A 110 -21.11 21.94 -14.33
C GLN A 110 -21.39 23.43 -14.50
N PHE A 111 -21.64 23.88 -15.72
CA PHE A 111 -22.12 25.25 -15.97
C PHE A 111 -23.51 25.45 -15.34
N VAL A 112 -23.73 26.59 -14.69
CA VAL A 112 -25.01 26.96 -14.08
C VAL A 112 -25.65 28.13 -14.82
N SER A 113 -24.97 29.28 -14.90
CA SER A 113 -25.54 30.49 -15.52
C SER A 113 -24.49 31.51 -15.91
N ILE A 114 -24.87 32.46 -16.78
CA ILE A 114 -24.13 33.70 -17.05
C ILE A 114 -24.94 34.85 -16.45
N ASP A 115 -24.32 35.63 -15.58
CA ASP A 115 -24.87 36.84 -15.00
C ASP A 115 -24.20 38.07 -15.65
N ALA A 116 -25.02 38.91 -16.26
CA ALA A 116 -24.64 40.11 -16.97
C ALA A 116 -24.68 41.38 -16.11
N ALA A 117 -25.18 41.28 -14.87
CA ALA A 117 -25.35 42.43 -13.99
C ALA A 117 -24.01 43.14 -13.75
N GLY A 118 -24.02 44.47 -13.92
CA GLY A 118 -22.82 45.31 -13.74
C GLY A 118 -21.79 45.21 -14.86
N SER A 119 -22.09 44.55 -15.98
CA SER A 119 -21.21 44.53 -17.15
C SER A 119 -20.95 45.96 -17.67
N ALA A 120 -19.71 46.24 -18.08
CA ALA A 120 -19.34 47.49 -18.76
C ALA A 120 -19.85 47.55 -20.22
N PHE A 121 -20.39 46.45 -20.74
CA PHE A 121 -20.88 46.32 -22.12
C PHE A 121 -22.41 46.14 -22.11
N SER A 122 -23.12 47.15 -22.60
CA SER A 122 -24.58 47.25 -22.56
C SER A 122 -25.31 46.33 -23.53
N VAL A 123 -24.66 45.90 -24.61
CA VAL A 123 -25.27 45.03 -25.62
C VAL A 123 -24.80 43.59 -25.42
N GLN A 124 -25.73 42.65 -25.35
CA GLN A 124 -25.42 41.21 -25.36
C GLN A 124 -25.66 40.65 -26.75
N ALA A 125 -24.61 40.11 -27.37
CA ALA A 125 -24.69 39.42 -28.67
C ALA A 125 -24.76 37.90 -28.49
N GLU A 126 -24.09 37.34 -27.47
CA GLU A 126 -24.08 35.91 -27.18
C GLU A 126 -23.94 35.66 -25.66
N GLY A 127 -24.62 34.64 -25.15
CA GLY A 127 -24.50 34.17 -23.77
C GLY A 127 -25.06 32.76 -23.62
N LEU A 128 -24.39 31.78 -24.20
CA LEU A 128 -24.85 30.39 -24.29
C LEU A 128 -23.71 29.41 -24.00
N VAL A 129 -24.08 28.16 -23.74
CA VAL A 129 -23.13 27.05 -23.63
C VAL A 129 -23.27 26.13 -24.83
N SER A 130 -22.15 25.81 -25.46
CA SER A 130 -22.07 24.87 -26.58
C SER A 130 -21.04 23.81 -26.24
N GLY A 131 -21.49 22.62 -25.82
CA GLY A 131 -20.60 21.54 -25.38
C GLY A 131 -19.85 21.91 -24.09
N SER A 132 -18.51 21.83 -24.13
CA SER A 132 -17.61 22.17 -23.00
C SER A 132 -17.15 23.64 -22.98
N GLN A 133 -17.81 24.51 -23.75
CA GLN A 133 -17.43 25.91 -23.89
C GLN A 133 -18.57 26.86 -23.52
N VAL A 134 -18.29 27.81 -22.64
CA VAL A 134 -19.16 28.96 -22.33
C VAL A 134 -18.82 30.10 -23.28
N ARG A 135 -19.79 30.66 -23.99
CA ARG A 135 -19.57 31.70 -24.99
C ARG A 135 -20.28 32.99 -24.62
N ILE A 136 -19.48 34.05 -24.48
CA ILE A 136 -19.95 35.37 -24.04
C ILE A 136 -19.47 36.39 -25.07
N SER A 137 -20.40 37.03 -25.78
CA SER A 137 -20.07 38.12 -26.69
C SER A 137 -20.88 39.35 -26.31
N ARG A 138 -20.20 40.48 -26.06
CA ARG A 138 -20.82 41.73 -25.63
C ARG A 138 -20.26 42.92 -26.38
N GLY A 139 -21.09 43.97 -26.52
CA GLY A 139 -20.75 45.19 -27.23
C GLY A 139 -21.10 46.46 -26.43
N GLN A 140 -20.47 47.56 -26.79
CA GLN A 140 -20.70 48.89 -26.23
C GLN A 140 -20.60 49.94 -27.35
N ALA A 141 -21.67 50.70 -27.55
CA ALA A 141 -21.66 51.83 -28.48
C ALA A 141 -20.67 52.92 -28.05
N ALA A 142 -20.24 53.77 -28.99
CA ALA A 142 -19.31 54.85 -28.70
C ALA A 142 -19.83 55.79 -27.58
N PRO A 143 -18.97 56.26 -26.66
CA PRO A 143 -17.53 56.01 -26.57
C PRO A 143 -17.25 54.65 -25.91
N GLY A 144 -16.66 53.70 -26.66
CA GLY A 144 -16.43 52.32 -26.18
C GLY A 144 -15.65 52.24 -24.86
N VAL A 145 -15.69 51.09 -24.19
CA VAL A 145 -15.13 50.88 -22.85
C VAL A 145 -13.62 51.09 -22.83
N ASN A 146 -13.11 51.89 -21.89
CA ASN A 146 -11.68 52.02 -21.59
C ASN A 146 -11.48 51.79 -20.09
N SER A 147 -10.84 50.68 -19.71
CA SER A 147 -10.70 50.28 -18.31
C SER A 147 -9.54 49.32 -18.13
N THR A 148 -8.93 49.33 -16.95
CA THR A 148 -7.91 48.36 -16.56
C THR A 148 -8.51 47.03 -16.05
N SER A 149 -9.82 46.98 -15.75
CA SER A 149 -10.51 45.78 -15.26
C SER A 149 -12.04 45.88 -15.38
N ALA A 150 -12.55 46.07 -16.59
CA ALA A 150 -13.99 46.11 -16.84
C ALA A 150 -14.61 44.71 -16.71
N LEU A 151 -15.78 44.62 -16.06
CA LEU A 151 -16.57 43.39 -16.00
C LEU A 151 -17.22 43.12 -17.36
N VAL A 152 -16.98 41.95 -17.93
CA VAL A 152 -17.66 41.48 -19.13
C VAL A 152 -18.93 40.73 -18.71
N ALA A 153 -18.80 39.70 -17.87
CA ALA A 153 -19.90 38.96 -17.25
C ALA A 153 -19.36 38.09 -16.11
N LYS A 154 -20.26 37.56 -15.27
CA LYS A 154 -19.95 36.55 -14.25
C LYS A 154 -20.51 35.19 -14.68
N VAL A 155 -19.70 34.16 -14.62
CA VAL A 155 -20.08 32.78 -14.96
C VAL A 155 -20.19 31.98 -13.68
N ASN A 156 -21.35 31.38 -13.42
CA ASN A 156 -21.56 30.53 -12.26
C ASN A 156 -21.38 29.06 -12.66
N PHE A 157 -20.59 28.34 -11.87
CA PHE A 157 -20.36 26.91 -11.97
C PHE A 157 -20.82 26.20 -10.71
N LYS A 158 -21.19 24.93 -10.85
CA LYS A 158 -21.39 23.98 -9.76
C LYS A 158 -20.22 23.00 -9.74
N ALA A 159 -19.61 22.80 -8.59
CA ALA A 159 -18.60 21.77 -8.41
C ALA A 159 -19.27 20.38 -8.29
N ILE A 160 -18.88 19.42 -9.11
CA ILE A 160 -19.56 18.10 -9.20
C ILE A 160 -18.66 16.91 -8.85
N ALA A 161 -17.34 17.07 -8.87
CA ALA A 161 -16.39 16.01 -8.50
C ALA A 161 -15.10 16.58 -7.92
N ASN A 162 -14.44 15.83 -7.03
CA ASN A 162 -13.23 16.27 -6.36
C ASN A 162 -12.01 16.38 -7.31
N GLY A 163 -11.07 17.27 -6.96
CA GLY A 163 -9.84 17.51 -7.74
C GLY A 163 -9.73 18.94 -8.28
N THR A 164 -8.70 19.21 -9.08
CA THR A 164 -8.43 20.55 -9.61
C THR A 164 -9.08 20.74 -10.97
N ALA A 165 -10.01 21.68 -11.11
CA ALA A 165 -10.68 22.01 -12.37
C ALA A 165 -10.12 23.30 -12.98
N ASN A 166 -9.82 23.29 -14.29
CA ASN A 166 -9.31 24.46 -14.99
C ASN A 166 -10.38 25.10 -15.88
N VAL A 167 -10.35 26.43 -15.97
CA VAL A 167 -11.14 27.24 -16.91
C VAL A 167 -10.20 28.13 -17.70
N SER A 168 -10.21 28.08 -19.02
CA SER A 168 -9.28 28.81 -19.88
C SER A 168 -9.98 29.49 -21.05
N PHE A 169 -9.40 30.61 -21.53
CA PHE A 169 -9.90 31.28 -22.73
C PHE A 169 -9.50 30.50 -23.98
N ALA A 170 -10.44 30.34 -24.92
CA ALA A 170 -10.16 29.72 -26.21
C ALA A 170 -9.35 30.69 -27.09
N LEU A 171 -8.21 30.24 -27.62
CA LEU A 171 -7.29 31.04 -28.44
C LEU A 171 -7.14 30.53 -29.88
N THR A 172 -7.71 29.36 -30.20
CA THR A 172 -7.62 28.76 -31.53
C THR A 172 -8.97 28.77 -32.23
N THR A 173 -8.96 28.62 -33.56
CA THR A 173 -10.15 28.53 -34.41
C THR A 173 -10.83 27.15 -34.39
N ALA A 174 -10.34 26.18 -33.61
CA ALA A 174 -10.99 24.88 -33.48
C ALA A 174 -12.32 25.04 -32.72
N GLY A 175 -13.44 24.99 -33.46
CA GLY A 175 -14.79 25.28 -32.96
C GLY A 175 -15.37 26.59 -33.53
N GLN A 176 -16.13 27.34 -32.72
CA GLN A 176 -16.82 28.57 -33.17
C GLN A 176 -15.99 29.87 -33.03
N GLY A 177 -14.65 29.75 -33.03
CA GLY A 177 -13.70 30.87 -33.05
C GLY A 177 -12.97 31.14 -31.72
N PRO A 178 -11.96 32.04 -31.71
CA PRO A 178 -11.21 32.40 -30.50
C PRO A 178 -11.87 33.54 -29.72
N SER A 179 -11.41 33.75 -28.49
CA SER A 179 -11.70 34.96 -27.71
C SER A 179 -11.03 36.18 -28.36
N ARG A 180 -11.68 37.35 -28.30
CA ARG A 180 -11.26 38.59 -28.99
C ARG A 180 -11.62 39.83 -28.18
N VAL A 181 -10.87 40.90 -28.39
CA VAL A 181 -11.18 42.24 -27.84
C VAL A 181 -11.08 43.25 -28.98
N ILE A 182 -12.21 43.83 -29.39
CA ILE A 182 -12.30 44.65 -30.60
C ILE A 182 -12.22 46.13 -30.26
N LYS A 183 -11.25 46.82 -30.84
CA LYS A 183 -11.06 48.26 -30.70
C LYS A 183 -12.20 49.05 -31.35
N ASN A 184 -12.57 50.17 -30.75
CA ASN A 184 -13.57 51.10 -31.27
C ASN A 184 -12.98 52.03 -32.35
N ASP A 185 -12.51 51.46 -33.46
CA ASP A 185 -11.91 52.18 -34.60
C ASP A 185 -12.74 52.12 -35.89
N GLY A 186 -13.87 51.41 -35.85
CA GLY A 186 -14.75 51.21 -37.02
C GLY A 186 -14.26 50.17 -38.02
N THR A 187 -13.09 49.56 -37.82
CA THR A 187 -12.50 48.56 -38.73
C THR A 187 -12.47 47.14 -38.16
N GLY A 188 -12.83 46.96 -36.88
CA GLY A 188 -12.94 45.63 -36.26
C GLY A 188 -11.60 45.05 -35.79
N THR A 189 -10.63 45.89 -35.47
CA THR A 189 -9.28 45.47 -35.07
C THR A 189 -9.30 44.71 -33.74
N ASP A 190 -8.83 43.45 -33.75
CA ASP A 190 -8.63 42.65 -32.54
C ASP A 190 -7.30 43.01 -31.86
N ILE A 191 -7.37 43.39 -30.59
CA ILE A 191 -6.24 43.85 -29.78
C ILE A 191 -5.98 42.95 -28.56
N LEU A 192 -6.61 41.77 -28.48
CA LEU A 192 -6.34 40.80 -27.42
C LEU A 192 -4.96 40.16 -27.60
N THR A 193 -4.10 40.34 -26.59
CA THR A 193 -2.73 39.77 -26.63
C THR A 193 -2.43 38.80 -25.51
N ASN A 194 -3.14 38.90 -24.39
CA ASN A 194 -2.89 38.05 -23.22
C ASN A 194 -4.19 37.55 -22.61
N THR A 195 -4.19 36.32 -22.13
CA THR A 195 -5.30 35.76 -21.37
C THR A 195 -4.79 35.09 -20.09
N SER A 196 -5.60 35.13 -19.04
CA SER A 196 -5.31 34.49 -17.76
C SER A 196 -6.53 33.71 -17.29
N GLY A 197 -6.48 32.39 -17.47
CA GLY A 197 -7.51 31.46 -17.00
C GLY A 197 -7.52 31.30 -15.47
N GLY A 198 -8.31 30.35 -15.00
CA GLY A 198 -8.48 30.05 -13.59
C GLY A 198 -8.32 28.56 -13.28
N SER A 199 -7.91 28.26 -12.04
CA SER A 199 -7.75 26.90 -11.52
C SER A 199 -8.42 26.77 -10.16
N TYR A 200 -9.43 25.90 -10.06
CA TYR A 200 -10.33 25.78 -8.93
C TYR A 200 -10.15 24.41 -8.27
N THR A 201 -9.97 24.37 -6.95
CA THR A 201 -9.84 23.11 -6.21
C THR A 201 -11.19 22.69 -5.67
N VAL A 202 -11.70 21.54 -6.11
CA VAL A 202 -12.91 20.92 -5.56
C VAL A 202 -12.53 19.94 -4.45
N ALA A 203 -12.81 20.33 -3.21
CA ALA A 203 -12.60 19.49 -2.04
C ALA A 203 -13.72 18.44 -1.93
N GLY A 204 -13.35 17.20 -1.63
CA GLY A 204 -14.32 16.16 -1.29
C GLY A 204 -14.95 16.45 0.07
N THR A 205 -16.25 16.19 0.22
CA THR A 205 -16.90 16.23 1.54
C THR A 205 -16.42 15.04 2.35
N THR A 206 -15.54 15.25 3.34
CA THR A 206 -15.23 14.21 4.31
C THR A 206 -16.42 14.09 5.26
N THR A 207 -17.28 13.09 5.05
CA THR A 207 -18.33 12.79 6.03
C THR A 207 -17.65 12.34 7.32
N PRO A 208 -17.76 13.09 8.42
CA PRO A 208 -17.05 12.74 9.64
C PRO A 208 -17.59 11.43 10.22
N THR A 209 -16.69 10.53 10.62
CA THR A 209 -17.03 9.20 11.14
C THR A 209 -17.77 9.30 12.47
N ALA A 210 -18.89 8.59 12.62
CA ALA A 210 -19.68 8.59 13.85
C ALA A 210 -18.88 8.03 15.04
N PRO A 211 -19.09 8.56 16.26
CA PRO A 211 -18.43 8.05 17.46
C PRO A 211 -18.95 6.67 17.88
N THR A 212 -18.07 5.85 18.45
CA THR A 212 -18.44 4.58 19.09
C THR A 212 -18.26 4.64 20.60
N LEU A 213 -18.99 3.84 21.37
CA LEU A 213 -18.91 3.81 22.83
C LEU A 213 -19.09 2.39 23.40
N THR A 214 -18.16 1.96 24.25
CA THR A 214 -18.30 0.84 25.18
C THR A 214 -18.47 1.39 26.60
N PHE A 215 -19.42 0.85 27.36
CA PHE A 215 -19.69 1.28 28.73
C PHE A 215 -20.23 0.09 29.54
N THR A 216 -19.58 -0.25 30.65
CA THR A 216 -19.88 -1.43 31.48
C THR A 216 -19.81 -1.07 32.98
N ALA A 217 -20.49 -1.87 33.82
CA ALA A 217 -20.40 -1.84 35.28
C ALA A 217 -20.05 -3.24 35.79
N ASN A 218 -19.12 -3.35 36.74
CA ASN A 218 -18.76 -4.64 37.33
C ASN A 218 -18.43 -4.50 38.83
N PRO A 219 -19.16 -5.20 39.72
CA PRO A 219 -20.33 -6.06 39.46
C PRO A 219 -21.60 -5.24 39.16
N THR A 220 -22.54 -5.80 38.39
CA THR A 220 -23.85 -5.16 38.10
C THR A 220 -24.87 -5.34 39.23
N THR A 221 -24.56 -6.17 40.23
CA THR A 221 -25.36 -6.33 41.44
C THR A 221 -24.44 -6.28 42.66
N ILE A 222 -24.80 -5.45 43.63
CA ILE A 222 -24.05 -5.25 44.87
C ILE A 222 -25.00 -5.32 46.08
N GLN A 223 -24.43 -5.49 47.26
CA GLN A 223 -25.14 -5.24 48.52
C GLN A 223 -24.98 -3.76 48.91
N SER A 224 -25.91 -3.23 49.69
CA SER A 224 -25.80 -1.85 50.19
C SER A 224 -24.47 -1.65 50.92
N GLY A 225 -23.69 -0.63 50.51
CA GLY A 225 -22.37 -0.32 51.06
C GLY A 225 -21.18 -0.91 50.29
N GLN A 226 -21.41 -1.75 49.27
CA GLN A 226 -20.37 -2.24 48.35
C GLN A 226 -20.21 -1.31 47.14
N SER A 227 -19.16 -1.52 46.34
CA SER A 227 -18.88 -0.68 45.17
C SER A 227 -18.91 -1.47 43.84
N SER A 228 -19.19 -0.76 42.75
CA SER A 228 -19.17 -1.24 41.38
C SER A 228 -18.30 -0.33 40.53
N THR A 229 -17.40 -0.91 39.72
CA THR A 229 -16.52 -0.15 38.85
C THR A 229 -17.18 0.05 37.48
N LEU A 230 -17.43 1.29 37.12
CA LEU A 230 -17.86 1.73 35.79
C LEU A 230 -16.64 1.86 34.87
N THR A 231 -16.68 1.33 33.66
CA THR A 231 -15.57 1.42 32.69
C THR A 231 -16.08 1.79 31.31
N TRP A 232 -15.42 2.73 30.61
CA TRP A 232 -15.80 3.14 29.27
C TRP A 232 -14.62 3.41 28.34
N SER A 233 -14.88 3.30 27.03
CA SER A 233 -13.97 3.71 25.96
C SER A 233 -14.76 4.13 24.73
N SER A 234 -14.30 5.18 24.05
CA SER A 234 -14.93 5.70 22.83
C SER A 234 -13.90 5.97 21.73
N THR A 235 -14.33 5.85 20.47
CA THR A 235 -13.54 6.27 19.29
C THR A 235 -14.29 7.34 18.52
N ASN A 236 -13.57 8.24 17.82
CA ASN A 236 -14.12 9.39 17.08
C ASN A 236 -14.95 10.38 17.92
N ALA A 237 -14.99 10.24 19.25
CA ALA A 237 -15.58 11.20 20.17
C ALA A 237 -14.53 12.22 20.64
N THR A 238 -14.94 13.47 20.80
CA THR A 238 -14.12 14.57 21.34
C THR A 238 -14.53 14.96 22.76
N SER A 239 -15.70 14.53 23.22
CA SER A 239 -16.21 14.80 24.57
C SER A 239 -17.15 13.69 25.03
N CYS A 240 -17.21 13.44 26.34
CA CYS A 240 -18.20 12.56 26.96
C CYS A 240 -18.82 13.23 28.19
N VAL A 241 -20.14 13.09 28.37
CA VAL A 241 -20.90 13.68 29.48
C VAL A 241 -21.68 12.58 30.19
N ALA A 242 -21.42 12.44 31.48
CA ALA A 242 -22.10 11.52 32.38
C ALA A 242 -23.45 12.10 32.86
N SER A 243 -24.46 11.22 32.99
CA SER A 243 -25.79 11.54 33.54
C SER A 243 -26.45 10.32 34.20
N GLY A 244 -27.50 10.52 35.00
CA GLY A 244 -28.15 9.47 35.79
C GLY A 244 -27.56 9.40 37.21
N GLY A 245 -27.04 8.23 37.61
CA GLY A 245 -26.41 7.99 38.92
C GLY A 245 -25.10 8.73 39.19
N TRP A 246 -24.66 9.54 38.23
CA TRP A 246 -23.42 10.31 38.21
C TRP A 246 -23.60 11.49 37.26
N SER A 247 -22.68 12.46 37.31
CA SER A 247 -22.75 13.67 36.51
C SER A 247 -21.37 14.22 36.18
N GLY A 248 -21.29 15.01 35.12
CA GLY A 248 -20.10 15.80 34.78
C GLY A 248 -19.42 15.38 33.48
N SER A 249 -18.42 16.15 33.06
CA SER A 249 -17.59 15.82 31.91
C SER A 249 -16.66 14.66 32.25
N GLN A 250 -16.56 13.69 31.35
CA GLN A 250 -15.68 12.55 31.45
C GLN A 250 -14.67 12.57 30.29
N SER A 251 -13.50 11.98 30.53
CA SER A 251 -12.56 11.66 29.45
C SER A 251 -13.18 10.69 28.45
N THR A 252 -12.65 10.62 27.23
CA THR A 252 -13.16 9.74 26.17
C THR A 252 -12.92 8.25 26.43
N SER A 253 -12.07 7.92 27.41
CA SER A 253 -11.94 6.60 28.02
C SER A 253 -11.58 6.74 29.50
N GLY A 254 -11.97 5.76 30.33
CA GLY A 254 -11.72 5.83 31.76
C GLY A 254 -12.45 4.76 32.57
N ASN A 255 -12.26 4.82 33.89
CA ASN A 255 -13.02 4.06 34.86
C ASN A 255 -13.38 4.93 36.07
N GLN A 256 -14.45 4.57 36.77
CA GLN A 256 -14.90 5.23 37.98
C GLN A 256 -15.57 4.25 38.93
N ASN A 257 -15.18 4.27 40.21
CA ASN A 257 -15.84 3.47 41.24
C ASN A 257 -17.13 4.14 41.72
N ALA A 258 -18.22 3.38 41.82
CA ALA A 258 -19.53 3.86 42.23
C ALA A 258 -20.07 3.04 43.41
N VAL A 259 -20.66 3.71 44.41
CA VAL A 259 -21.16 3.07 45.65
C VAL A 259 -22.66 3.38 45.82
N PRO A 260 -23.55 2.89 44.92
CA PRO A 260 -24.97 3.19 45.03
C PRO A 260 -25.61 2.48 46.23
N VAL A 261 -26.53 3.16 46.92
CA VAL A 261 -27.30 2.62 48.07
C VAL A 261 -28.69 2.11 47.68
N SER A 262 -29.08 2.26 46.41
CA SER A 262 -30.30 1.74 45.81
C SER A 262 -30.04 1.47 44.33
N ASN A 263 -30.96 0.81 43.61
CA ASN A 263 -30.79 0.54 42.18
C ASN A 263 -30.55 1.85 41.40
N THR A 264 -29.41 1.95 40.73
CA THR A 264 -28.98 3.18 40.07
C THR A 264 -28.52 2.91 38.65
N THR A 265 -29.02 3.71 37.70
CA THR A 265 -28.61 3.67 36.29
C THR A 265 -27.63 4.80 35.97
N TYR A 266 -26.50 4.47 35.39
CA TYR A 266 -25.45 5.38 34.94
C TYR A 266 -25.53 5.48 33.41
N THR A 267 -25.51 6.69 32.86
CA THR A 267 -25.54 6.96 31.42
C THR A 267 -24.34 7.79 31.00
N LEU A 268 -23.73 7.47 29.86
CA LEU A 268 -22.64 8.23 29.25
C LEU A 268 -22.99 8.57 27.81
N ALA A 269 -22.90 9.86 27.45
CA ALA A 269 -23.10 10.35 26.10
C ALA A 269 -21.78 10.92 25.55
N CYS A 270 -21.29 10.38 24.44
CA CYS A 270 -20.05 10.81 23.81
C CYS A 270 -20.32 11.43 22.44
N THR A 271 -19.78 12.61 22.20
CA THR A 271 -20.04 13.42 20.99
C THR A 271 -18.74 13.67 20.24
N GLY A 272 -18.80 13.59 18.91
CA GLY A 272 -17.70 13.86 17.98
C GLY A 272 -18.19 14.47 16.67
N ALA A 273 -17.28 14.72 15.73
CA ALA A 273 -17.62 15.39 14.46
C ALA A 273 -18.68 14.64 13.64
N GLY A 274 -18.76 13.31 13.77
CA GLY A 274 -19.73 12.46 13.08
C GLY A 274 -21.05 12.23 13.82
N GLY A 275 -21.32 12.96 14.91
CA GLY A 275 -22.57 12.84 15.67
C GLY A 275 -22.34 12.50 17.15
N SER A 276 -23.34 11.88 17.79
CA SER A 276 -23.30 11.52 19.21
C SER A 276 -23.79 10.08 19.43
N VAL A 277 -23.24 9.41 20.44
CA VAL A 277 -23.64 8.06 20.89
C VAL A 277 -23.84 8.08 22.40
N ASN A 278 -24.86 7.38 22.89
CA ASN A 278 -25.09 7.21 24.33
C ASN A 278 -25.22 5.73 24.72
N LYS A 279 -24.85 5.41 25.95
CA LYS A 279 -25.05 4.09 26.57
C LYS A 279 -25.38 4.23 28.05
N SER A 280 -26.18 3.29 28.56
CA SER A 280 -26.52 3.20 29.98
C SER A 280 -26.19 1.83 30.55
N VAL A 281 -25.80 1.78 31.83
CA VAL A 281 -25.57 0.57 32.63
C VAL A 281 -26.25 0.72 33.99
N SER A 282 -26.88 -0.34 34.49
CA SER A 282 -27.55 -0.34 35.78
C SER A 282 -26.79 -1.17 36.81
N VAL A 283 -26.69 -0.65 38.02
CA VAL A 283 -26.18 -1.36 39.20
C VAL A 283 -27.35 -1.59 40.14
N ASN A 284 -27.69 -2.86 40.37
CA ASN A 284 -28.74 -3.28 41.27
C ASN A 284 -28.19 -3.44 42.70
N VAL A 285 -28.91 -2.92 43.69
CA VAL A 285 -28.54 -3.00 45.11
C VAL A 285 -29.52 -3.93 45.80
N GLY A 286 -29.03 -5.10 46.22
CA GLY A 286 -29.78 -6.06 47.01
C GLY A 286 -30.07 -5.54 48.42
N ALA A 287 -31.19 -5.97 49.00
CA ALA A 287 -31.48 -5.72 50.41
C ALA A 287 -30.41 -6.40 51.28
N PRO A 288 -29.93 -5.76 52.36
CA PRO A 288 -28.91 -6.33 53.22
C PRO A 288 -29.39 -7.67 53.79
N THR A 289 -28.75 -8.77 53.37
CA THR A 289 -29.04 -10.11 53.91
C THR A 289 -28.32 -10.28 55.24
N SER A 290 -29.09 -10.64 56.28
CA SER A 290 -28.56 -10.86 57.63
C SER A 290 -27.59 -12.05 57.67
N GLY A 291 -26.33 -11.81 58.05
CA GLY A 291 -25.49 -12.75 58.82
C GLY A 291 -24.92 -14.01 58.16
N GLY A 292 -25.01 -14.21 56.83
CA GLY A 292 -24.40 -15.37 56.16
C GLY A 292 -22.85 -15.32 56.09
N SER A 293 -22.17 -16.47 56.17
CA SER A 293 -20.69 -16.58 56.08
C SER A 293 -20.17 -17.09 54.73
N ALA A 294 -21.03 -17.68 53.89
CA ALA A 294 -20.62 -18.35 52.66
C ALA A 294 -20.74 -17.44 51.42
N SER A 295 -19.93 -17.70 50.39
CA SER A 295 -20.01 -17.00 49.11
C SER A 295 -19.97 -17.95 47.91
N MET A 296 -20.59 -17.53 46.80
CA MET A 296 -20.51 -18.20 45.51
C MET A 296 -19.74 -17.35 44.49
N SER A 297 -19.00 -17.99 43.60
CA SER A 297 -18.35 -17.31 42.48
C SER A 297 -18.29 -18.16 41.22
N LEU A 298 -18.20 -17.50 40.06
CA LEU A 298 -17.87 -18.15 38.80
C LEU A 298 -16.37 -18.08 38.50
N ILE A 299 -15.81 -19.18 38.01
CA ILE A 299 -14.43 -19.24 37.51
C ILE A 299 -14.42 -19.80 36.08
N PRO A 300 -13.88 -19.08 35.07
CA PRO A 300 -13.36 -17.72 35.18
C PRO A 300 -14.50 -16.70 35.34
N ALA A 301 -14.30 -15.66 36.16
CA ALA A 301 -15.23 -14.55 36.33
C ALA A 301 -15.25 -13.59 35.12
N SER A 302 -14.26 -13.69 34.22
CA SER A 302 -14.28 -13.02 32.93
C SER A 302 -13.41 -13.75 31.92
N GLN A 303 -13.80 -13.67 30.66
CA GLN A 303 -13.05 -14.25 29.54
C GLN A 303 -13.39 -13.50 28.26
N SER A 304 -12.42 -13.35 27.36
CA SER A 304 -12.65 -12.90 25.99
C SER A 304 -12.84 -14.10 25.09
N LEU A 305 -13.94 -14.12 24.34
CA LEU A 305 -14.39 -15.23 23.52
C LEU A 305 -14.82 -14.73 22.13
N GLN A 306 -14.88 -15.64 21.17
CA GLN A 306 -15.41 -15.36 19.84
C GLN A 306 -16.74 -16.10 19.64
N VAL A 307 -17.60 -15.57 18.76
CA VAL A 307 -18.82 -16.26 18.33
C VAL A 307 -18.49 -17.68 17.86
N GLY A 308 -19.24 -18.67 18.34
CA GLY A 308 -19.07 -20.08 18.01
C GLY A 308 -18.21 -20.88 19.00
N GLN A 309 -17.41 -20.23 19.86
CA GLN A 309 -16.66 -20.92 20.92
C GLN A 309 -17.55 -21.40 22.07
N ASN A 310 -17.03 -22.32 22.88
CA ASN A 310 -17.65 -22.76 24.12
C ASN A 310 -17.01 -22.02 25.31
N LEU A 311 -17.85 -21.44 26.17
CA LEU A 311 -17.51 -20.91 27.48
C LEU A 311 -17.84 -21.97 28.53
N THR A 312 -16.86 -22.43 29.29
CA THR A 312 -17.09 -23.27 30.47
C THR A 312 -16.81 -22.47 31.74
N VAL A 313 -17.81 -22.40 32.63
CA VAL A 313 -17.71 -21.74 33.92
C VAL A 313 -17.85 -22.77 35.05
N GLU A 314 -17.00 -22.67 36.04
CA GLU A 314 -17.07 -23.43 37.27
C GLU A 314 -17.82 -22.63 38.33
N ILE A 315 -18.80 -23.27 38.97
CA ILE A 315 -19.47 -22.73 40.14
C ILE A 315 -18.66 -23.13 41.37
N ARG A 316 -18.13 -22.13 42.08
CA ARG A 316 -17.35 -22.31 43.29
C ARG A 316 -18.07 -21.78 44.52
N VAL A 317 -17.89 -22.45 45.64
CA VAL A 317 -18.43 -22.06 46.96
C VAL A 317 -17.28 -21.93 47.96
N ASN A 318 -17.23 -20.80 48.65
CA ASN A 318 -16.51 -20.65 49.91
C ASN A 318 -17.51 -20.80 51.05
N THR A 319 -17.33 -21.78 51.94
CA THR A 319 -18.29 -22.06 53.02
C THR A 319 -18.12 -21.14 54.23
N GLY A 320 -17.13 -20.25 54.23
CA GLY A 320 -16.85 -19.33 55.35
C GLY A 320 -16.47 -20.07 56.64
N GLY A 321 -15.86 -21.25 56.53
CA GLY A 321 -15.46 -22.09 57.66
C GLY A 321 -16.58 -22.94 58.27
N SER A 322 -17.84 -22.81 57.80
CA SER A 322 -18.95 -23.68 58.22
C SER A 322 -18.97 -24.99 57.41
N GLN A 323 -19.43 -26.09 58.03
CA GLN A 323 -19.80 -27.30 57.28
C GLN A 323 -21.14 -27.09 56.56
N THR A 324 -21.22 -27.51 55.29
CA THR A 324 -22.41 -27.38 54.44
C THR A 324 -22.84 -28.74 53.87
N THR A 325 -24.15 -28.97 53.81
CA THR A 325 -24.73 -30.22 53.29
C THR A 325 -25.44 -30.04 51.96
N GLY A 326 -25.69 -28.82 51.51
CA GLY A 326 -26.37 -28.56 50.25
C GLY A 326 -26.04 -27.21 49.64
N VAL A 327 -26.11 -27.15 48.32
CA VAL A 327 -25.98 -25.94 47.51
C VAL A 327 -27.04 -25.94 46.43
N ALA A 328 -27.75 -24.82 46.29
CA ALA A 328 -28.59 -24.51 45.14
C ALA A 328 -27.96 -23.33 44.37
N SER A 329 -27.62 -23.54 43.11
CA SER A 329 -26.99 -22.56 42.24
C SER A 329 -27.85 -22.36 41.00
N TYR A 330 -28.50 -21.21 40.94
CA TYR A 330 -29.36 -20.83 39.83
C TYR A 330 -28.68 -19.71 39.05
N LEU A 331 -28.25 -20.02 37.83
CA LEU A 331 -27.50 -19.12 36.97
C LEU A 331 -28.41 -18.52 35.91
N ASP A 332 -28.58 -17.19 35.95
CA ASP A 332 -29.19 -16.42 34.88
C ASP A 332 -28.12 -16.07 33.84
N PHE A 333 -28.38 -16.32 32.57
CA PHE A 333 -27.46 -16.00 31.47
C PHE A 333 -28.13 -15.19 30.36
N ASP A 334 -27.34 -14.43 29.61
CA ASP A 334 -27.81 -13.70 28.42
C ASP A 334 -28.12 -14.68 27.28
N SER A 335 -29.39 -15.10 27.15
CA SER A 335 -29.82 -16.08 26.14
C SER A 335 -29.76 -15.56 24.69
N ALA A 336 -29.59 -14.24 24.49
CA ALA A 336 -29.36 -13.70 23.16
C ALA A 336 -27.90 -13.89 22.71
N LYS A 337 -26.97 -14.09 23.65
CA LYS A 337 -25.54 -14.22 23.38
C LYS A 337 -24.96 -15.58 23.74
N LEU A 338 -25.63 -16.34 24.61
CA LEU A 338 -25.17 -17.63 25.11
C LEU A 338 -26.28 -18.67 24.96
N GLN A 339 -25.90 -19.89 24.59
CA GLN A 339 -26.76 -21.06 24.55
C GLN A 339 -26.22 -22.10 25.52
N TYR A 340 -27.07 -22.63 26.39
CA TYR A 340 -26.69 -23.76 27.25
C TYR A 340 -26.24 -24.98 26.41
N VAL A 341 -25.16 -25.66 26.83
CA VAL A 341 -24.63 -26.87 26.19
C VAL A 341 -24.67 -28.06 27.13
N SER A 342 -23.99 -27.98 28.28
CA SER A 342 -23.86 -29.12 29.20
C SER A 342 -23.56 -28.71 30.63
N ILE A 343 -23.86 -29.62 31.56
CA ILE A 343 -23.41 -29.61 32.96
C ILE A 343 -22.42 -30.76 33.12
N ASP A 344 -21.30 -30.50 33.79
CA ASP A 344 -20.33 -31.51 34.21
C ASP A 344 -20.17 -31.45 35.74
N SER A 345 -20.40 -32.58 36.39
CA SER A 345 -20.30 -32.76 37.84
C SER A 345 -18.98 -33.37 38.27
N THR A 346 -18.09 -33.72 37.34
CA THR A 346 -16.83 -34.40 37.61
C THR A 346 -15.96 -33.56 38.54
N GLY A 347 -15.57 -34.15 39.69
CA GLY A 347 -14.77 -33.48 40.72
C GLY A 347 -15.55 -32.54 41.63
N SER A 348 -16.89 -32.54 41.58
CA SER A 348 -17.72 -31.79 42.53
C SER A 348 -17.44 -32.22 43.97
N SER A 349 -17.38 -31.25 44.87
CA SER A 349 -17.30 -31.46 46.32
C SER A 349 -18.64 -31.90 46.93
N TYR A 350 -19.74 -31.77 46.19
CA TYR A 350 -21.09 -32.18 46.59
C TYR A 350 -21.53 -33.35 45.70
N THR A 351 -21.46 -34.57 46.22
CA THR A 351 -21.54 -35.79 45.41
C THR A 351 -22.97 -36.26 45.10
N ILE A 352 -23.98 -35.69 45.75
CA ILE A 352 -25.39 -36.06 45.56
C ILE A 352 -26.03 -35.04 44.60
N THR A 353 -26.56 -35.50 43.47
CA THR A 353 -27.32 -34.65 42.54
C THR A 353 -28.80 -34.62 42.95
N ALA A 354 -29.34 -33.43 43.19
CA ALA A 354 -30.75 -33.23 43.51
C ALA A 354 -31.53 -32.61 42.34
N GLU A 355 -30.94 -31.65 41.63
CA GLU A 355 -31.56 -30.97 40.49
C GLU A 355 -30.50 -30.58 39.46
N GLU A 356 -30.75 -30.88 38.19
CA GLU A 356 -30.01 -30.36 37.03
C GLU A 356 -31.02 -30.08 35.92
N THR A 357 -31.54 -28.85 35.88
CA THR A 357 -32.56 -28.47 34.89
C THR A 357 -32.20 -27.16 34.21
N VAL A 358 -32.68 -26.99 32.97
CA VAL A 358 -32.54 -25.74 32.22
C VAL A 358 -33.93 -25.31 31.77
N SER A 359 -34.31 -24.09 32.12
CA SER A 359 -35.60 -23.53 31.76
C SER A 359 -35.42 -22.08 31.32
N GLY A 360 -35.74 -21.80 30.05
CA GLY A 360 -35.52 -20.46 29.47
C GLY A 360 -34.05 -20.05 29.52
N ASN A 361 -33.78 -18.92 30.17
CA ASN A 361 -32.45 -18.32 30.34
C ASN A 361 -31.80 -18.63 31.70
N GLN A 362 -32.26 -19.68 32.38
CA GLN A 362 -31.76 -20.07 33.70
C GLN A 362 -31.30 -21.53 33.73
N VAL A 363 -30.10 -21.77 34.26
CA VAL A 363 -29.56 -23.10 34.58
C VAL A 363 -29.69 -23.33 36.08
N ARG A 364 -30.32 -24.43 36.49
CA ARG A 364 -30.56 -24.77 37.89
C ARG A 364 -29.79 -26.02 38.28
N ILE A 365 -28.93 -25.87 39.28
CA ILE A 365 -28.10 -26.95 39.80
C ILE A 365 -28.26 -26.99 41.32
N SER A 366 -28.81 -28.09 41.83
CA SER A 366 -28.89 -28.35 43.26
C SER A 366 -28.12 -29.62 43.59
N ARG A 367 -27.17 -29.52 44.52
CA ARG A 367 -26.33 -30.63 44.98
C ARG A 367 -26.30 -30.76 46.49
N GLY A 368 -26.13 -31.98 46.97
CA GLY A 368 -26.00 -32.33 48.38
C GLY A 368 -24.71 -33.08 48.69
N GLN A 369 -24.38 -33.16 49.98
CA GLN A 369 -23.26 -33.94 50.49
C GLN A 369 -23.68 -34.65 51.79
N ALA A 370 -23.36 -35.95 51.89
CA ALA A 370 -23.54 -36.71 53.13
C ALA A 370 -22.56 -36.24 54.21
N ILE A 371 -22.91 -36.44 55.49
CA ILE A 371 -22.08 -36.04 56.63
C ILE A 371 -20.79 -36.89 56.64
N PRO A 372 -19.60 -36.29 56.87
CA PRO A 372 -19.35 -34.88 57.18
C PRO A 372 -19.52 -33.95 55.97
N GLY A 373 -20.23 -32.83 56.18
CA GLY A 373 -20.50 -31.83 55.15
C GLY A 373 -19.24 -31.13 54.64
N VAL A 374 -19.35 -30.45 53.51
CA VAL A 374 -18.23 -29.74 52.86
C VAL A 374 -17.82 -28.53 53.71
N ASN A 375 -16.53 -28.39 53.99
CA ASN A 375 -15.95 -27.16 54.54
C ASN A 375 -14.73 -26.79 53.70
N SER A 376 -14.85 -25.76 52.88
CA SER A 376 -13.84 -25.42 51.89
C SER A 376 -13.94 -23.94 51.53
N THR A 377 -12.78 -23.35 51.23
CA THR A 377 -12.71 -21.98 50.70
C THR A 377 -12.95 -21.93 49.19
N ASN A 378 -13.01 -23.07 48.50
CA ASN A 378 -13.14 -23.15 47.04
C ASN A 378 -13.76 -24.48 46.55
N ALA A 379 -14.84 -24.93 47.18
CA ALA A 379 -15.55 -26.14 46.78
C ALA A 379 -16.09 -26.02 45.35
N LEU A 380 -15.82 -27.01 44.50
CA LEU A 380 -16.44 -27.09 43.18
C LEU A 380 -17.86 -27.63 43.34
N VAL A 381 -18.86 -26.92 42.81
CA VAL A 381 -20.24 -27.39 42.76
C VAL A 381 -20.48 -28.08 41.43
N SER A 382 -20.22 -27.40 40.32
CA SER A 382 -20.34 -27.95 38.97
C SER A 382 -19.64 -27.08 37.95
N LYS A 383 -19.44 -27.62 36.74
CA LYS A 383 -19.05 -26.86 35.56
C LYS A 383 -20.24 -26.75 34.61
N VAL A 384 -20.46 -25.59 34.04
CA VAL A 384 -21.53 -25.33 33.07
C VAL A 384 -20.90 -24.81 31.80
N THR A 385 -21.24 -25.44 30.67
CA THR A 385 -20.76 -25.04 29.35
C THR A 385 -21.87 -24.34 28.57
N PHE A 386 -21.52 -23.21 27.98
CA PHE A 386 -22.36 -22.41 27.09
C PHE A 386 -21.68 -22.26 25.73
N LYS A 387 -22.46 -22.28 24.65
CA LYS A 387 -22.01 -21.90 23.31
C LYS A 387 -22.26 -20.43 23.09
N VAL A 388 -21.29 -19.74 22.53
CA VAL A 388 -21.36 -18.30 22.25
C VAL A 388 -22.05 -18.05 20.91
N LEU A 389 -23.09 -17.22 20.90
CA LEU A 389 -23.98 -16.98 19.75
C LEU A 389 -23.76 -15.65 19.04
N ALA A 390 -23.48 -14.57 19.78
CA ALA A 390 -23.47 -13.22 19.25
C ALA A 390 -22.48 -12.29 19.95
N THR A 391 -22.03 -11.26 19.25
CA THR A 391 -21.02 -10.30 19.73
C THR A 391 -21.53 -9.37 20.83
N GLY A 392 -20.61 -8.77 21.57
CA GLY A 392 -20.88 -7.87 22.68
C GLY A 392 -20.57 -8.49 24.04
N THR A 393 -21.03 -7.87 25.12
CA THR A 393 -20.78 -8.36 26.48
C THR A 393 -21.91 -9.28 26.93
N ALA A 394 -21.59 -10.50 27.36
CA ALA A 394 -22.54 -11.44 27.97
C ALA A 394 -22.28 -11.54 29.48
N ASN A 395 -23.34 -11.56 30.27
CA ASN A 395 -23.28 -11.68 31.73
C ASN A 395 -23.89 -13.01 32.16
N ILE A 396 -23.30 -13.62 33.20
CA ILE A 396 -23.88 -14.75 33.93
C ILE A 396 -23.91 -14.37 35.40
N SER A 397 -25.08 -14.45 36.04
CA SER A 397 -25.27 -14.05 37.44
C SER A 397 -26.01 -15.12 38.24
N PHE A 398 -25.73 -15.20 39.53
CA PHE A 398 -26.52 -16.02 40.45
C PHE A 398 -27.85 -15.32 40.74
N ALA A 399 -28.96 -16.05 40.63
CA ALA A 399 -30.26 -15.54 41.02
C ALA A 399 -30.29 -15.33 42.55
N VAL A 400 -30.57 -14.09 42.98
CA VAL A 400 -30.63 -13.70 44.41
C VAL A 400 -32.00 -13.20 44.84
N THR A 401 -33.01 -13.25 43.96
CA THR A 401 -34.39 -12.84 44.26
C THR A 401 -35.35 -14.02 44.10
N ALA A 402 -36.46 -14.00 44.84
CA ALA A 402 -37.42 -15.10 44.92
C ALA A 402 -38.40 -15.21 43.72
N ALA A 403 -38.12 -14.57 42.59
CA ALA A 403 -39.02 -14.62 41.44
C ALA A 403 -38.94 -16.00 40.75
N GLY A 404 -39.85 -16.91 41.13
CA GLY A 404 -39.90 -18.30 40.65
C GLY A 404 -39.57 -19.32 41.75
N GLN A 405 -38.77 -20.34 41.42
CA GLN A 405 -38.47 -21.52 42.27
C GLN A 405 -37.41 -21.26 43.37
N GLY A 406 -37.14 -20.00 43.72
CA GLY A 406 -36.26 -19.59 44.82
C GLY A 406 -34.91 -19.01 44.37
N PRO A 407 -34.12 -18.39 45.28
CA PRO A 407 -32.78 -17.88 45.01
C PRO A 407 -31.71 -18.97 45.13
N SER A 408 -30.47 -18.66 44.72
CA SER A 408 -29.29 -19.47 45.03
C SER A 408 -29.04 -19.49 46.55
N ARG A 409 -28.62 -20.65 47.10
CA ARG A 409 -28.47 -20.88 48.55
C ARG A 409 -27.28 -21.77 48.88
N VAL A 410 -26.74 -21.62 50.09
CA VAL A 410 -25.76 -22.55 50.67
C VAL A 410 -26.27 -22.99 52.02
N ILE A 411 -26.51 -24.29 52.18
CA ILE A 411 -27.19 -24.86 53.34
C ILE A 411 -26.18 -25.39 54.34
N LYS A 412 -26.23 -24.87 55.57
CA LYS A 412 -25.40 -25.29 56.69
C LYS A 412 -25.77 -26.70 57.18
N ASN A 413 -24.77 -27.44 57.64
CA ASN A 413 -24.94 -28.74 58.29
C ASN A 413 -25.45 -28.59 59.75
N ASP A 414 -26.69 -28.12 59.93
CA ASP A 414 -27.30 -27.91 61.25
C ASP A 414 -28.61 -28.68 61.47
N GLY A 415 -29.03 -29.47 60.47
CA GLY A 415 -30.24 -30.29 60.52
C GLY A 415 -31.56 -29.52 60.34
N ILE A 416 -31.53 -28.19 60.24
CA ILE A 416 -32.73 -27.34 60.06
C ILE A 416 -32.71 -26.56 58.74
N GLY A 417 -31.60 -26.61 57.98
CA GLY A 417 -31.54 -26.10 56.62
C GLY A 417 -31.22 -24.60 56.52
N THR A 418 -30.45 -24.05 57.46
CA THR A 418 -30.10 -22.62 57.46
C THR A 418 -29.32 -22.24 56.20
N ASP A 419 -29.81 -21.24 55.47
CA ASP A 419 -29.13 -20.63 54.34
C ASP A 419 -28.08 -19.62 54.84
N ILE A 420 -26.83 -19.83 54.47
CA ILE A 420 -25.68 -19.02 54.90
C ILE A 420 -25.00 -18.29 53.75
N LEU A 421 -25.58 -18.26 52.55
CA LEU A 421 -25.05 -17.49 51.42
C LEU A 421 -25.18 -15.99 51.68
N SER A 422 -24.06 -15.27 51.71
CA SER A 422 -24.03 -13.81 51.91
C SER A 422 -23.54 -13.00 50.73
N SER A 423 -22.83 -13.62 49.78
CA SER A 423 -22.38 -12.92 48.58
C SER A 423 -22.26 -13.85 47.37
N THR A 424 -22.43 -13.26 46.19
CA THR A 424 -22.32 -13.96 44.92
C THR A 424 -21.53 -13.11 43.94
N THR A 425 -20.57 -13.72 43.24
CA THR A 425 -19.77 -13.08 42.19
C THR A 425 -20.06 -13.76 40.86
N GLY A 426 -20.84 -13.10 40.00
CA GLY A 426 -21.11 -13.56 38.64
C GLY A 426 -19.91 -13.42 37.70
N GLY A 427 -20.17 -13.59 36.41
CA GLY A 427 -19.17 -13.51 35.35
C GLY A 427 -19.55 -12.53 34.24
N VAL A 428 -18.56 -11.83 33.69
CA VAL A 428 -18.71 -10.90 32.56
C VAL A 428 -17.78 -11.32 31.43
N TYR A 429 -18.34 -11.64 30.28
CA TYR A 429 -17.63 -12.22 29.16
C TYR A 429 -17.69 -11.29 27.95
N THR A 430 -16.54 -11.02 27.35
CA THR A 430 -16.45 -10.15 26.17
C THR A 430 -16.45 -11.01 24.92
N ILE A 431 -17.48 -10.89 24.11
CA ILE A 431 -17.63 -11.64 22.87
C ILE A 431 -17.30 -10.74 21.69
N THR A 432 -16.23 -11.06 20.99
CA THR A 432 -15.90 -10.41 19.73
C THR A 432 -16.56 -11.19 18.59
N SER A 433 -16.71 -10.53 17.43
CA SER A 433 -17.02 -11.26 16.21
C SER A 433 -16.03 -12.41 16.11
N ALA A 434 -16.52 -13.61 15.75
CA ALA A 434 -15.64 -14.53 15.06
C ALA A 434 -14.96 -13.66 14.00
N GLY A 435 -13.64 -13.53 14.08
CA GLY A 435 -12.92 -12.93 12.96
C GLY A 435 -13.49 -13.62 11.74
N ILE A 436 -13.78 -12.87 10.68
CA ILE A 436 -13.85 -13.50 9.35
C ILE A 436 -12.73 -14.52 9.35
N ALA A 437 -13.09 -15.80 9.37
CA ALA A 437 -12.09 -16.85 9.50
C ALA A 437 -11.18 -16.55 8.33
N ASP A 438 -9.96 -16.12 8.63
CA ASP A 438 -9.03 -15.91 7.56
C ASP A 438 -8.87 -17.30 6.97
N THR A 439 -9.28 -17.47 5.72
CA THR A 439 -9.11 -18.73 5.00
C THR A 439 -7.97 -18.60 4.00
N ALA A 440 -7.37 -17.41 3.87
CA ALA A 440 -6.21 -17.23 3.03
C ALA A 440 -5.02 -17.93 3.70
N THR A 441 -4.42 -18.88 3.00
CA THR A 441 -3.17 -19.46 3.46
C THR A 441 -2.02 -18.49 3.17
N PRO A 442 -1.04 -18.34 4.08
CA PRO A 442 0.15 -17.54 3.83
C PRO A 442 0.81 -17.84 2.49
N THR A 443 1.21 -16.81 1.75
CA THR A 443 2.07 -17.00 0.58
C THR A 443 3.51 -17.14 1.06
N VAL A 444 4.12 -18.30 0.81
CA VAL A 444 5.47 -18.65 1.28
C VAL A 444 6.42 -18.74 0.09
N TYR A 445 7.66 -18.33 0.29
CA TYR A 445 8.75 -18.57 -0.64
C TYR A 445 10.02 -18.91 0.12
N VAL A 446 10.63 -20.05 -0.17
CA VAL A 446 11.93 -20.47 0.37
C VAL A 446 12.94 -20.66 -0.75
N ALA A 447 14.13 -20.08 -0.58
CA ALA A 447 15.26 -20.25 -1.47
C ALA A 447 16.52 -20.59 -0.68
N HIS A 448 17.48 -21.22 -1.34
CA HIS A 448 18.80 -21.45 -0.78
C HIS A 448 19.87 -20.66 -1.55
N SER A 449 20.94 -20.30 -0.85
CA SER A 449 22.16 -19.70 -1.40
C SER A 449 23.37 -20.44 -0.82
N PRO A 450 24.38 -20.81 -1.63
CA PRO A 450 24.46 -20.60 -3.07
C PRO A 450 23.49 -21.53 -3.84
N THR A 451 22.97 -21.07 -4.97
CA THR A 451 21.95 -21.80 -5.77
C THR A 451 22.52 -22.97 -6.58
N SER A 452 23.84 -23.15 -6.61
CA SER A 452 24.54 -24.21 -7.35
C SER A 452 25.99 -24.34 -6.88
N GLY A 453 26.63 -25.50 -7.09
CA GLY A 453 28.06 -25.70 -6.78
C GLY A 453 28.35 -25.78 -5.29
N ILE A 454 27.39 -26.29 -4.51
CA ILE A 454 27.55 -26.45 -3.06
C ILE A 454 28.52 -27.62 -2.84
N LEU A 455 29.70 -27.34 -2.29
CA LEU A 455 30.60 -28.37 -1.80
C LEU A 455 30.21 -28.74 -0.38
N SER A 456 30.49 -29.96 0.05
CA SER A 456 30.23 -30.43 1.43
C SER A 456 30.91 -29.59 2.53
N THR A 457 31.87 -28.75 2.15
CA THR A 457 32.58 -27.80 3.03
C THR A 457 31.97 -26.41 3.08
N LEU A 458 31.01 -26.07 2.20
CA LEU A 458 30.38 -24.76 2.13
C LEU A 458 29.06 -24.72 2.91
N SER A 459 28.79 -23.58 3.55
CA SER A 459 27.51 -23.34 4.21
C SER A 459 26.43 -22.95 3.20
N VAL A 460 25.27 -23.57 3.35
CA VAL A 460 24.05 -23.25 2.62
C VAL A 460 23.17 -22.38 3.52
N THR A 461 22.80 -21.21 3.02
CA THR A 461 21.84 -20.30 3.63
C THR A 461 20.48 -20.53 3.00
N LEU A 462 19.49 -20.98 3.79
CA LEU A 462 18.09 -21.02 3.39
C LEU A 462 17.35 -19.79 3.93
N THR A 463 16.69 -19.06 3.05
CA THR A 463 15.87 -17.88 3.41
C THR A 463 14.44 -18.15 2.99
N ALA A 464 13.53 -18.12 3.95
CA ALA A 464 12.09 -18.21 3.76
C ALA A 464 11.42 -16.87 4.03
N THR A 465 10.66 -16.35 3.07
CA THR A 465 9.77 -15.20 3.23
C THR A 465 8.33 -15.68 3.24
N ALA A 466 7.49 -15.00 4.02
CA ALA A 466 6.05 -15.21 3.99
C ALA A 466 5.31 -13.87 4.13
N THR A 467 4.16 -13.77 3.45
CA THR A 467 3.24 -12.62 3.53
C THR A 467 1.81 -13.12 3.59
N ASP A 468 0.98 -12.41 4.34
CA ASP A 468 -0.43 -12.75 4.54
C ASP A 468 -1.25 -11.50 4.94
N ASN A 469 -2.57 -11.50 4.75
CA ASN A 469 -3.47 -10.39 5.08
C ASN A 469 -3.70 -10.18 6.58
N VAL A 470 -3.49 -11.19 7.44
CA VAL A 470 -3.55 -11.03 8.91
C VAL A 470 -2.18 -11.11 9.60
N GLY A 471 -1.11 -11.24 8.81
CA GLY A 471 0.26 -11.32 9.29
C GLY A 471 0.71 -12.73 9.66
N ILE A 472 2.03 -12.92 9.72
CA ILE A 472 2.68 -14.23 9.92
C ILE A 472 2.92 -14.49 11.41
N SER A 473 2.51 -15.65 11.92
CA SER A 473 2.77 -16.11 13.30
C SER A 473 4.03 -16.96 13.41
N SER A 474 4.33 -17.79 12.40
CA SER A 474 5.57 -18.57 12.37
C SER A 474 6.00 -18.89 10.94
N ILE A 475 7.31 -18.96 10.71
CA ILE A 475 7.92 -19.55 9.51
C ILE A 475 8.88 -20.65 9.99
N GLU A 476 8.77 -21.84 9.43
CA GLU A 476 9.58 -23.00 9.76
C GLU A 476 10.27 -23.56 8.51
N ILE A 477 11.60 -23.68 8.56
CA ILE A 477 12.43 -24.19 7.47
C ILE A 477 12.79 -25.65 7.75
N PHE A 478 12.53 -26.51 6.77
CA PHE A 478 12.87 -27.93 6.81
C PHE A 478 13.94 -28.27 5.79
N VAL A 479 14.89 -29.14 6.18
CA VAL A 479 15.84 -29.79 5.27
C VAL A 479 15.92 -31.27 5.63
N ASP A 480 15.89 -32.15 4.63
CA ASP A 480 15.83 -33.62 4.76
C ASP A 480 14.65 -34.12 5.60
N GLY A 481 13.54 -33.37 5.56
CA GLY A 481 12.34 -33.64 6.36
C GLY A 481 12.44 -33.24 7.84
N LEU A 482 13.58 -32.70 8.29
CA LEU A 482 13.80 -32.26 9.67
C LEU A 482 13.66 -30.74 9.79
N SER A 483 13.01 -30.27 10.86
CA SER A 483 12.93 -28.85 11.19
C SER A 483 14.31 -28.31 11.58
N LYS A 484 14.76 -27.26 10.90
CA LYS A 484 16.07 -26.62 11.13
C LYS A 484 15.95 -25.28 11.84
N LYS A 485 14.88 -24.52 11.57
CA LYS A 485 14.69 -23.19 12.15
C LYS A 485 13.22 -22.81 12.18
N ILE A 486 12.77 -22.25 13.30
CA ILE A 486 11.48 -21.56 13.44
C ILE A 486 11.77 -20.07 13.72
N CYS A 487 11.07 -19.19 13.02
CA CYS A 487 11.08 -17.74 13.23
C CYS A 487 9.66 -17.23 13.42
N SER A 488 9.48 -16.13 14.15
CA SER A 488 8.16 -15.48 14.35
C SER A 488 7.85 -14.38 13.34
N ALA A 489 8.74 -14.12 12.38
CA ALA A 489 8.57 -13.07 11.37
C ALA A 489 9.33 -13.38 10.07
N SER A 490 8.94 -12.70 8.99
CA SER A 490 9.57 -12.74 7.66
C SER A 490 10.63 -11.64 7.53
N PRO A 491 11.82 -11.90 6.94
CA PRO A 491 12.32 -13.19 6.48
C PRO A 491 12.86 -14.07 7.62
N CYS A 492 12.74 -15.38 7.47
CA CYS A 492 13.38 -16.40 8.32
C CYS A 492 14.61 -16.98 7.60
N THR A 493 15.75 -17.05 8.28
CA THR A 493 17.00 -17.51 7.68
C THR A 493 17.66 -18.61 8.52
N TYR A 494 18.12 -19.68 7.87
CA TYR A 494 18.93 -20.75 8.44
C TYR A 494 20.24 -20.90 7.66
N ILE A 495 21.35 -21.14 8.36
CA ILE A 495 22.67 -21.37 7.74
C ILE A 495 23.22 -22.68 8.30
N GLY A 496 23.65 -23.60 7.43
CA GLY A 496 24.25 -24.87 7.84
C GLY A 496 25.08 -25.51 6.73
N THR A 497 25.95 -26.46 7.11
CA THR A 497 26.69 -27.31 6.15
C THR A 497 25.99 -28.65 6.00
N PHE A 498 26.16 -29.29 4.84
CA PHE A 498 25.46 -30.52 4.47
C PHE A 498 26.44 -31.51 3.83
N GLY A 499 26.21 -32.81 4.05
CA GLY A 499 27.02 -33.87 3.43
C GLY A 499 26.83 -33.92 1.92
N ALA A 500 27.62 -34.71 1.20
CA ALA A 500 27.41 -34.88 -0.24
C ALA A 500 26.11 -35.66 -0.52
N GLY A 501 25.32 -35.18 -1.48
CA GLY A 501 24.02 -35.74 -1.82
C GLY A 501 22.98 -34.68 -2.15
N ASN A 502 21.77 -35.15 -2.46
CA ASN A 502 20.61 -34.29 -2.70
C ASN A 502 19.86 -34.06 -1.39
N HIS A 503 19.71 -32.78 -1.02
CA HIS A 503 19.03 -32.38 0.19
C HIS A 503 17.69 -31.70 -0.15
N PRO A 504 16.55 -32.39 0.04
CA PRO A 504 15.24 -31.77 -0.11
C PRO A 504 14.97 -30.74 1.00
N TYR A 505 14.41 -29.59 0.65
CA TYR A 505 14.01 -28.54 1.57
C TYR A 505 12.66 -27.92 1.20
N TYR A 506 12.00 -27.37 2.20
CA TYR A 506 10.75 -26.62 2.06
C TYR A 506 10.57 -25.71 3.27
N ALA A 507 9.63 -24.76 3.19
CA ALA A 507 9.23 -23.96 4.33
C ALA A 507 7.72 -24.00 4.51
N LEU A 508 7.30 -24.00 5.78
CA LEU A 508 5.93 -23.78 6.20
C LEU A 508 5.82 -22.39 6.81
N ALA A 509 4.72 -21.70 6.58
CA ALA A 509 4.37 -20.53 7.36
C ALA A 509 2.95 -20.67 7.90
N LYS A 510 2.74 -20.22 9.14
CA LYS A 510 1.42 -20.07 9.72
C LYS A 510 1.11 -18.59 9.88
N ASP A 511 -0.11 -18.19 9.58
CA ASP A 511 -0.61 -16.85 9.91
C ASP A 511 -1.09 -16.78 11.37
N ALA A 512 -1.55 -15.60 11.78
CA ALA A 512 -2.16 -15.37 13.09
C ALA A 512 -3.51 -16.10 13.29
N ALA A 513 -4.15 -16.59 12.22
CA ALA A 513 -5.41 -17.35 12.25
C ALA A 513 -5.19 -18.88 12.28
N GLY A 514 -3.97 -19.35 12.06
CA GLY A 514 -3.57 -20.75 12.06
C GLY A 514 -3.56 -21.41 10.67
N ASN A 515 -3.85 -20.71 9.57
CA ASN A 515 -3.73 -21.31 8.25
C ASN A 515 -2.28 -21.54 7.90
N THR A 516 -2.01 -22.64 7.19
CA THR A 516 -0.64 -23.05 6.85
C THR A 516 -0.40 -22.89 5.36
N GLY A 517 0.51 -21.98 5.02
CA GLY A 517 1.12 -21.86 3.70
C GLY A 517 2.38 -22.73 3.61
N ARG A 518 2.72 -23.20 2.41
CA ARG A 518 3.92 -24.00 2.16
C ARG A 518 4.55 -23.63 0.84
N ASP A 519 5.88 -23.61 0.81
CA ASP A 519 6.64 -23.59 -0.43
C ASP A 519 7.67 -24.73 -0.45
N PRO A 520 7.61 -25.62 -1.47
CA PRO A 520 6.61 -25.71 -2.54
C PRO A 520 5.20 -26.11 -2.03
N SER A 521 4.14 -25.78 -2.78
CA SER A 521 2.79 -26.28 -2.46
C SER A 521 2.69 -27.80 -2.59
N GLY A 522 1.91 -28.47 -1.74
CA GLY A 522 1.71 -29.93 -1.76
C GLY A 522 2.79 -30.72 -1.03
N THR A 523 3.06 -31.96 -1.46
CA THR A 523 4.06 -32.87 -0.85
C THR A 523 5.46 -32.76 -1.46
N VAL A 524 5.63 -31.92 -2.50
CA VAL A 524 6.89 -31.76 -3.24
C VAL A 524 7.90 -30.94 -2.45
N THR A 525 9.19 -31.25 -2.54
CA THR A 525 10.27 -30.47 -1.92
C THR A 525 11.16 -29.84 -2.99
N LYS A 526 11.73 -28.67 -2.71
CA LYS A 526 12.86 -28.16 -3.51
C LYS A 526 14.09 -28.96 -3.15
N ILE A 527 15.07 -29.07 -4.03
CA ILE A 527 16.29 -29.85 -3.77
C ILE A 527 17.49 -28.95 -4.04
N PHE A 528 18.47 -28.98 -3.14
CA PHE A 528 19.83 -28.51 -3.44
C PHE A 528 20.80 -29.70 -3.38
N SER A 529 21.77 -29.74 -4.30
CA SER A 529 22.73 -30.83 -4.42
C SER A 529 24.09 -30.39 -3.92
N VAL A 530 24.70 -31.23 -3.09
CA VAL A 530 26.01 -31.02 -2.51
C VAL A 530 26.98 -32.06 -3.05
N THR A 531 28.15 -31.64 -3.52
CA THR A 531 29.16 -32.54 -4.09
C THR A 531 30.39 -32.67 -3.19
N SER A 532 30.97 -33.87 -3.16
CA SER A 532 32.26 -34.13 -2.51
C SER A 532 33.39 -33.60 -3.40
N PRO A 533 34.44 -32.98 -2.84
CA PRO A 533 35.62 -32.61 -3.61
C PRO A 533 36.58 -33.80 -3.73
N SER A 534 36.35 -34.70 -4.71
CA SER A 534 37.37 -35.47 -5.47
C SER A 534 36.77 -36.71 -6.15
N ASP A 535 36.74 -36.75 -7.49
CA ASP A 535 37.55 -37.70 -8.27
C ASP A 535 37.53 -37.34 -9.77
N SER A 536 38.62 -37.64 -10.48
CA SER A 536 38.81 -37.33 -11.91
C SER A 536 39.44 -38.54 -12.67
N PRO A 537 39.69 -38.49 -14.00
CA PRO A 537 38.92 -39.04 -15.14
C PRO A 537 39.53 -40.33 -15.79
N PRO A 538 38.94 -40.90 -16.87
CA PRO A 538 39.57 -40.86 -18.22
C PRO A 538 38.52 -40.76 -19.37
N GLY A 539 38.77 -40.37 -20.61
CA GLY A 539 39.96 -40.01 -21.38
C GLY A 539 39.54 -39.53 -22.79
N SER A 540 40.48 -38.84 -23.42
CA SER A 540 40.56 -38.23 -24.76
C SER A 540 39.60 -38.70 -25.89
N GLY A 541 38.98 -37.70 -26.53
CA GLY A 541 38.61 -37.68 -27.94
C GLY A 541 38.78 -36.25 -28.45
N GLY A 542 39.92 -35.94 -29.07
CA GLY A 542 40.27 -34.59 -29.51
C GLY A 542 39.51 -34.12 -30.74
N THR A 543 39.34 -32.80 -30.86
CA THR A 543 39.98 -31.99 -31.91
C THR A 543 39.98 -30.53 -31.44
N THR A 544 41.08 -29.86 -31.77
CA THR A 544 41.26 -28.41 -31.75
C THR A 544 40.30 -27.71 -32.71
N ASP A 545 40.21 -26.38 -32.59
CA ASP A 545 39.63 -25.40 -33.53
C ASP A 545 38.20 -24.86 -33.20
N SER A 546 38.18 -23.55 -33.00
CA SER A 546 37.09 -22.56 -33.15
C SER A 546 35.87 -22.96 -34.00
N SER A 547 34.70 -23.20 -33.39
CA SER A 547 33.38 -22.87 -33.98
C SER A 547 32.15 -23.21 -33.11
N GLY A 548 32.31 -23.80 -31.92
CA GLY A 548 31.15 -24.23 -31.11
C GLY A 548 30.66 -23.28 -30.02
N ARG A 549 31.45 -22.33 -29.53
CA ARG A 549 31.13 -21.57 -28.29
C ARG A 549 30.17 -20.40 -28.52
N PRO A 550 29.40 -19.97 -27.49
CA PRO A 550 28.60 -18.75 -27.57
C PRO A 550 29.51 -17.54 -27.78
N ASN A 551 29.19 -16.69 -28.75
CA ASN A 551 30.05 -15.58 -29.13
C ASN A 551 29.55 -14.23 -28.63
N ASN A 552 28.24 -14.08 -28.39
CA ASN A 552 27.66 -12.79 -28.01
C ASN A 552 26.53 -12.91 -26.99
N GLY A 553 26.48 -11.95 -26.05
CA GLY A 553 25.35 -11.71 -25.15
C GLY A 553 25.18 -12.68 -23.98
N HIS A 554 26.02 -13.70 -23.85
CA HIS A 554 25.99 -14.65 -22.74
C HIS A 554 26.97 -14.30 -21.62
N LEU A 555 26.61 -14.64 -20.37
CA LEU A 555 27.40 -14.41 -19.17
C LEU A 555 28.05 -15.68 -18.63
N ILE A 556 29.34 -15.64 -18.33
CA ILE A 556 30.03 -16.72 -17.63
C ILE A 556 30.49 -16.31 -16.24
N LYS A 557 30.60 -17.27 -15.33
CA LYS A 557 31.40 -17.18 -14.11
C LYS A 557 32.22 -18.45 -13.91
N TYR A 558 33.33 -18.33 -13.21
CA TYR A 558 34.12 -19.50 -12.80
C TYR A 558 33.72 -19.91 -11.37
N PRO A 559 33.73 -21.22 -11.02
CA PRO A 559 33.23 -21.75 -9.74
C PRO A 559 33.71 -21.03 -8.47
N ASP A 560 34.95 -20.53 -8.47
CA ASP A 560 35.59 -19.88 -7.32
C ASP A 560 35.96 -18.40 -7.59
N ASN A 561 35.39 -17.81 -8.64
CA ASN A 561 35.60 -16.42 -8.98
C ASN A 561 34.27 -15.66 -8.94
N PRO A 562 34.11 -14.67 -8.05
CA PRO A 562 32.88 -13.90 -7.94
C PRO A 562 32.63 -13.00 -9.17
N THR A 563 33.63 -12.79 -10.02
CA THR A 563 33.52 -11.97 -11.22
C THR A 563 32.64 -12.64 -12.27
N VAL A 564 31.58 -11.94 -12.67
CA VAL A 564 30.77 -12.31 -13.84
C VAL A 564 31.36 -11.63 -15.07
N TYR A 565 31.52 -12.38 -16.15
CA TYR A 565 32.03 -11.89 -17.42
C TYR A 565 30.92 -11.93 -18.47
N VAL A 566 30.75 -10.86 -19.23
CA VAL A 566 29.98 -10.90 -20.47
C VAL A 566 30.90 -11.34 -21.61
N ILE A 567 30.42 -12.23 -22.47
CA ILE A 567 31.08 -12.59 -23.72
C ILE A 567 30.52 -11.72 -24.84
N GLU A 568 31.36 -10.87 -25.40
CA GLU A 568 31.04 -10.04 -26.55
C GLU A 568 32.08 -10.26 -27.64
N ASN A 569 31.63 -10.64 -28.83
CA ASN A 569 32.47 -10.97 -29.98
C ASN A 569 33.62 -11.96 -29.64
N GLY A 570 33.32 -12.97 -28.82
CA GLY A 570 34.27 -14.00 -28.42
C GLY A 570 35.30 -13.58 -27.35
N VAL A 571 35.17 -12.40 -26.76
CA VAL A 571 36.08 -11.87 -25.72
C VAL A 571 35.34 -11.80 -24.38
N LYS A 572 35.97 -12.20 -23.28
CA LYS A 572 35.40 -12.07 -21.92
C LYS A 572 35.71 -10.70 -21.32
N ARG A 573 34.67 -9.97 -20.91
CA ARG A 573 34.79 -8.65 -20.29
C ARG A 573 34.25 -8.70 -18.85
N PRO A 574 35.05 -8.38 -17.82
CA PRO A 574 34.59 -8.42 -16.44
C PRO A 574 33.56 -7.30 -16.18
N ILE A 575 32.39 -7.65 -15.67
CA ILE A 575 31.35 -6.69 -15.27
C ILE A 575 31.78 -6.03 -13.96
N GLN A 576 31.92 -4.71 -13.95
CA GLN A 576 32.60 -4.00 -12.87
C GLN A 576 31.81 -3.85 -11.58
N SER A 577 30.48 -3.93 -11.64
CA SER A 577 29.64 -3.82 -10.45
C SER A 577 28.34 -4.60 -10.59
N TYR A 578 27.75 -4.90 -9.43
CA TYR A 578 26.44 -5.55 -9.38
C TYR A 578 25.31 -4.67 -9.95
N ASP A 579 25.40 -3.34 -9.83
CA ASP A 579 24.43 -2.41 -10.43
C ASP A 579 24.45 -2.48 -11.96
N ILE A 580 25.64 -2.53 -12.56
CA ILE A 580 25.82 -2.73 -14.00
C ILE A 580 25.21 -4.08 -14.42
N TYR A 581 25.50 -5.15 -13.66
CA TYR A 581 24.90 -6.46 -13.92
C TYR A 581 23.37 -6.39 -13.92
N LEU A 582 22.76 -5.87 -12.85
CA LEU A 582 21.31 -5.78 -12.75
C LEU A 582 20.69 -4.98 -13.88
N LYS A 583 21.33 -3.88 -14.28
CA LYS A 583 20.79 -2.96 -15.28
C LYS A 583 20.92 -3.49 -16.71
N GLU A 584 22.08 -4.04 -17.05
CA GLU A 584 22.43 -4.37 -18.43
C GLU A 584 22.21 -5.85 -18.75
N PHE A 585 22.29 -6.72 -17.73
CA PHE A 585 22.33 -8.17 -17.92
C PHE A 585 21.44 -8.98 -16.96
N GLY A 586 20.67 -8.33 -16.08
CA GLY A 586 19.87 -9.03 -15.06
C GLY A 586 18.80 -9.97 -15.62
N THR A 587 18.49 -9.88 -16.92
CA THR A 587 17.60 -10.79 -17.63
C THR A 587 18.31 -12.01 -18.25
N ILE A 588 19.64 -11.99 -18.33
CA ILE A 588 20.47 -12.99 -19.00
C ILE A 588 20.98 -14.02 -17.98
N PRO A 589 20.86 -15.32 -18.27
CA PRO A 589 21.39 -16.37 -17.41
C PRO A 589 22.93 -16.41 -17.41
N ILE A 590 23.49 -16.79 -16.26
CA ILE A 590 24.94 -16.96 -16.07
C ILE A 590 25.28 -18.44 -16.13
N ALA A 591 26.15 -18.85 -17.06
CA ALA A 591 26.75 -20.18 -17.05
C ALA A 591 27.95 -20.26 -16.10
N VAL A 592 28.03 -21.35 -15.36
CA VAL A 592 29.19 -21.69 -14.54
C VAL A 592 30.12 -22.58 -15.35
N VAL A 593 31.24 -22.04 -15.83
CA VAL A 593 32.17 -22.75 -16.72
C VAL A 593 33.39 -23.25 -15.97
N ALA A 594 33.90 -24.42 -16.36
CA ALA A 594 35.15 -24.94 -15.82
C ALA A 594 36.32 -23.96 -16.06
N THR A 595 37.31 -23.95 -15.16
CA THR A 595 38.50 -23.08 -15.26
C THR A 595 39.34 -23.35 -16.52
N SER A 596 39.19 -24.52 -17.13
CA SER A 596 39.77 -24.89 -18.43
C SER A 596 39.15 -24.14 -19.61
N VAL A 597 37.96 -23.55 -19.47
CA VAL A 597 37.29 -22.77 -20.52
C VAL A 597 37.89 -21.36 -20.55
N THR A 598 38.67 -21.10 -21.59
CA THR A 598 39.34 -19.81 -21.79
C THR A 598 38.65 -18.98 -22.89
N TYR A 599 38.57 -17.68 -22.63
CA TYR A 599 38.24 -16.63 -23.61
C TYR A 599 39.35 -15.58 -23.54
N PRO A 600 39.73 -14.95 -24.67
CA PRO A 600 40.57 -13.75 -24.65
C PRO A 600 40.00 -12.71 -23.68
N SER A 601 40.86 -12.07 -22.89
CA SER A 601 40.42 -11.04 -21.94
C SER A 601 40.23 -9.71 -22.66
N GLY A 602 39.07 -9.09 -22.45
CA GLY A 602 38.73 -7.77 -22.94
C GLY A 602 38.74 -6.73 -21.84
N GLN A 603 38.53 -5.47 -22.24
CA GLN A 603 38.36 -4.36 -21.30
C GLN A 603 37.12 -4.60 -20.42
N PRO A 604 37.16 -4.17 -19.14
CA PRO A 604 35.99 -4.11 -18.28
C PRO A 604 34.72 -3.61 -18.96
N PHE A 605 33.59 -4.20 -18.59
CA PHE A 605 32.28 -3.71 -19.01
C PHE A 605 31.74 -2.75 -17.94
N TYR A 606 31.53 -1.49 -18.36
CA TYR A 606 30.90 -0.44 -17.56
C TYR A 606 29.42 -0.31 -17.96
N TYR A 607 28.88 0.89 -18.16
CA TYR A 607 27.55 1.10 -18.71
C TYR A 607 27.55 1.03 -20.24
N GLY A 608 26.52 0.41 -20.81
CA GLY A 608 26.37 0.24 -22.25
C GLY A 608 25.79 1.48 -22.94
N SER A 609 25.60 1.38 -24.26
CA SER A 609 24.84 2.38 -25.02
C SER A 609 23.43 2.53 -24.45
N GLY A 610 22.92 3.78 -24.44
CA GLY A 610 21.62 4.13 -23.87
C GLY A 610 21.67 4.56 -22.39
N ALA A 611 22.79 4.32 -21.70
CA ALA A 611 22.94 4.69 -20.30
C ALA A 611 23.05 6.21 -20.10
N LEU A 612 22.37 6.69 -19.07
CA LEU A 612 22.40 8.09 -18.62
C LEU A 612 23.24 8.16 -17.35
N ILE A 613 24.38 8.85 -17.40
CA ILE A 613 25.34 8.91 -16.29
C ILE A 613 25.74 10.35 -15.95
N LYS A 614 26.14 10.59 -14.71
CA LYS A 614 26.74 11.85 -14.24
C LYS A 614 27.73 11.58 -13.11
N ILE A 615 28.61 12.53 -12.84
CA ILE A 615 29.43 12.52 -11.64
C ILE A 615 28.73 13.25 -10.48
N PRO A 616 29.05 12.94 -9.21
CA PRO A 616 28.52 13.67 -8.05
C PRO A 616 28.72 15.18 -8.20
N GLY A 617 27.68 15.96 -7.89
CA GLY A 617 27.73 17.43 -7.94
C GLY A 617 27.70 18.08 -9.34
N SER A 618 27.87 17.32 -10.43
CA SER A 618 27.77 17.87 -11.79
C SER A 618 26.32 18.09 -12.22
N ALA A 619 26.06 19.23 -12.86
CA ALA A 619 24.80 19.55 -13.54
C ALA A 619 24.68 18.84 -14.90
N THR A 620 25.80 18.47 -15.51
CA THR A 620 25.82 17.84 -16.84
C THR A 620 25.51 16.35 -16.74
N VAL A 621 24.50 15.92 -17.49
CA VAL A 621 24.19 14.51 -17.72
C VAL A 621 24.83 14.08 -19.04
N TYR A 622 25.37 12.87 -19.07
CA TYR A 622 25.96 12.27 -20.26
C TYR A 622 25.12 11.07 -20.71
N LEU A 623 24.86 10.98 -22.02
CA LEU A 623 24.35 9.77 -22.67
C LEU A 623 25.51 8.98 -23.25
N ILE A 624 25.59 7.68 -22.97
CA ILE A 624 26.49 6.79 -23.71
C ILE A 624 25.82 6.44 -25.04
N ILE A 625 26.39 6.90 -26.15
CA ILE A 625 25.84 6.69 -27.50
C ILE A 625 26.37 5.40 -28.15
N ASP A 626 25.82 5.01 -29.29
CA ASP A 626 25.99 3.70 -29.93
C ASP A 626 27.44 3.25 -30.16
N ASN A 627 28.35 4.20 -30.38
CA ASN A 627 29.77 3.93 -30.60
C ASN A 627 30.58 3.84 -29.28
N GLY A 628 29.93 3.93 -28.12
CA GLY A 628 30.56 3.94 -26.81
C GLY A 628 31.14 5.29 -26.39
N SER A 629 30.88 6.39 -27.11
CA SER A 629 31.25 7.74 -26.66
C SER A 629 30.22 8.33 -25.69
N LYS A 630 30.65 9.29 -24.85
CA LYS A 630 29.76 10.09 -24.00
C LYS A 630 29.33 11.38 -24.69
N TYR A 631 28.02 11.63 -24.75
CA TYR A 631 27.42 12.86 -25.25
C TYR A 631 26.94 13.73 -24.07
N PRO A 632 27.46 14.94 -23.86
CA PRO A 632 26.97 15.85 -22.83
C PRO A 632 25.68 16.56 -23.27
N PHE A 633 24.61 16.43 -22.50
CA PHE A 633 23.43 17.26 -22.70
C PHE A 633 23.74 18.72 -22.35
N LYS A 634 23.36 19.64 -23.24
CA LYS A 634 23.64 21.07 -23.11
C LYS A 634 22.62 21.79 -22.24
N SER A 635 21.41 21.23 -22.11
CA SER A 635 20.37 21.77 -21.24
C SER A 635 19.39 20.70 -20.78
N ALA A 636 18.59 21.02 -19.75
CA ALA A 636 17.53 20.15 -19.27
C ALA A 636 16.42 20.00 -20.34
N GLU A 637 16.15 21.03 -21.13
CA GLU A 637 15.19 20.99 -22.24
C GLU A 637 15.63 20.00 -23.31
N GLU A 638 16.93 19.97 -23.66
CA GLU A 638 17.47 18.97 -24.58
C GLU A 638 17.25 17.56 -24.01
N PHE A 639 17.59 17.33 -22.74
CA PHE A 639 17.41 16.04 -22.08
C PHE A 639 15.94 15.58 -22.05
N LEU A 640 15.02 16.48 -21.65
CA LEU A 640 13.59 16.20 -21.53
C LEU A 640 12.91 16.02 -22.88
N ARG A 641 13.42 16.65 -23.95
CA ARG A 641 12.90 16.45 -25.32
C ARG A 641 12.98 14.97 -25.75
N PHE A 642 14.00 14.24 -25.30
CA PHE A 642 14.13 12.79 -25.54
C PHE A 642 13.29 11.93 -24.57
N GLY A 643 12.41 12.54 -23.76
CA GLY A 643 11.58 11.81 -22.79
C GLY A 643 12.37 11.17 -21.65
N PHE A 644 13.67 11.49 -21.52
CA PHE A 644 14.50 11.04 -20.42
C PHE A 644 14.05 11.66 -19.09
N ARG A 645 14.35 10.97 -17.99
CA ARG A 645 13.93 11.34 -16.64
C ARG A 645 15.14 11.38 -15.71
N PHE A 646 15.24 12.38 -14.84
CA PHE A 646 16.43 12.55 -14.01
C PHE A 646 16.63 11.40 -13.01
N GLU A 647 15.55 10.71 -12.62
CA GLU A 647 15.58 9.51 -11.77
C GLU A 647 16.26 8.30 -12.46
N ARG A 648 16.41 8.36 -13.79
CA ARG A 648 17.13 7.35 -14.59
C ARG A 648 18.62 7.62 -14.65
N VAL A 649 19.08 8.80 -14.26
CA VAL A 649 20.50 9.17 -14.32
C VAL A 649 21.24 8.45 -13.20
N ARG A 650 22.35 7.81 -13.54
CA ARG A 650 23.22 7.11 -12.59
C ARG A 650 24.39 7.98 -12.21
N VAL A 651 24.71 7.98 -10.92
CA VAL A 651 25.89 8.68 -10.41
C VAL A 651 27.06 7.70 -10.48
N VAL A 652 28.14 8.10 -11.15
CA VAL A 652 29.34 7.29 -11.37
C VAL A 652 30.58 8.06 -10.94
N ASP A 653 31.67 7.35 -10.65
CA ASP A 653 32.94 7.97 -10.36
C ASP A 653 33.51 8.71 -11.58
N ALA A 654 34.28 9.76 -11.33
CA ALA A 654 34.91 10.55 -12.38
C ALA A 654 35.86 9.72 -13.27
N SER A 655 36.52 8.71 -12.70
CA SER A 655 37.37 7.77 -13.44
C SER A 655 36.57 6.92 -14.43
N VAL A 656 35.36 6.50 -14.08
CA VAL A 656 34.46 5.76 -14.96
C VAL A 656 33.99 6.67 -16.10
N LEU A 657 33.58 7.90 -15.80
CA LEU A 657 33.19 8.86 -16.85
C LEU A 657 34.36 9.21 -17.80
N ALA A 658 35.59 9.26 -17.29
CA ALA A 658 36.79 9.51 -18.08
C ALA A 658 37.12 8.36 -19.05
N SER A 659 36.68 7.13 -18.77
CA SER A 659 36.92 5.98 -19.64
C SER A 659 36.15 6.02 -20.97
N TYR A 660 35.10 6.85 -21.07
CA TYR A 660 34.33 7.05 -22.30
C TYR A 660 34.91 8.20 -23.14
N PRO A 661 35.23 8.01 -24.43
CA PRO A 661 35.64 9.11 -25.30
C PRO A 661 34.49 10.10 -25.52
N ASP A 662 34.79 11.37 -25.78
CA ASP A 662 33.75 12.35 -26.10
C ASP A 662 33.08 12.04 -27.44
N ALA A 663 31.78 12.31 -27.55
CA ALA A 663 31.02 12.06 -28.76
C ALA A 663 31.47 13.01 -29.89
N PRO A 664 31.64 12.51 -31.13
CA PRO A 664 32.09 13.33 -32.26
C PRO A 664 30.98 14.23 -32.84
N ILE A 665 29.78 14.20 -32.25
CA ILE A 665 28.60 14.91 -32.75
C ILE A 665 28.33 16.17 -31.92
N GLY A 666 28.00 17.26 -32.60
CA GLY A 666 27.69 18.53 -31.95
C GLY A 666 26.30 18.59 -31.34
N ASN A 667 25.31 17.85 -31.85
CA ASN A 667 23.94 17.78 -31.33
C ASN A 667 23.39 16.36 -31.46
N LEU A 668 22.70 15.88 -30.42
CA LEU A 668 22.01 14.58 -30.45
C LEU A 668 20.69 14.70 -31.22
N ALA A 669 20.42 13.76 -32.12
CA ALA A 669 19.20 13.73 -32.93
C ALA A 669 18.42 12.40 -32.81
N TYR A 670 18.94 11.44 -32.04
CA TYR A 670 18.41 10.09 -31.98
C TYR A 670 18.55 9.50 -30.58
N HIS A 671 17.67 8.56 -30.25
CA HIS A 671 17.80 7.72 -29.06
C HIS A 671 18.86 6.65 -29.32
N ALA A 672 19.77 6.47 -28.39
CA ALA A 672 20.87 5.52 -28.50
C ALA A 672 20.37 4.07 -28.44
N LYS A 673 21.23 3.12 -28.83
CA LYS A 673 20.98 1.68 -28.75
C LYS A 673 20.55 1.29 -27.33
N ASN A 674 19.72 0.26 -27.21
CA ASN A 674 19.17 -0.28 -25.96
C ASN A 674 18.16 0.61 -25.23
N GLN A 675 17.78 1.76 -25.80
CA GLN A 675 16.70 2.58 -25.25
C GLN A 675 15.35 2.10 -25.78
N PHE A 676 14.35 2.05 -24.89
CA PHE A 676 12.98 1.75 -25.29
C PHE A 676 12.21 3.04 -25.47
N ILE A 677 11.48 3.14 -26.56
CA ILE A 677 10.60 4.28 -26.82
C ILE A 677 9.17 3.82 -27.12
N LYS A 678 8.22 4.71 -26.89
CA LYS A 678 6.88 4.65 -27.47
C LYS A 678 6.47 6.04 -27.90
N PHE A 679 5.70 6.14 -28.98
CA PHE A 679 5.12 7.42 -29.38
C PHE A 679 3.91 7.74 -28.49
N ALA A 680 3.69 9.02 -28.18
CA ALA A 680 2.59 9.43 -27.29
C ALA A 680 1.20 8.97 -27.78
N ASP A 681 1.04 8.85 -29.09
CA ASP A 681 -0.19 8.47 -29.80
C ASP A 681 -0.25 6.98 -30.19
N SER A 682 0.73 6.17 -29.77
CA SER A 682 0.80 4.74 -30.12
C SER A 682 1.11 3.88 -28.89
N PRO A 683 0.42 2.73 -28.72
CA PRO A 683 0.73 1.79 -27.65
C PRO A 683 1.96 0.93 -27.95
N THR A 684 2.48 0.93 -29.19
CA THR A 684 3.60 0.08 -29.59
C THR A 684 4.91 0.56 -28.97
N VAL A 685 5.62 -0.35 -28.30
CA VAL A 685 6.96 -0.13 -27.77
C VAL A 685 7.99 -0.57 -28.81
N TYR A 686 9.04 0.23 -28.97
CA TYR A 686 10.15 -0.04 -29.87
C TYR A 686 11.46 -0.10 -29.07
N LEU A 687 12.34 -1.03 -29.41
CA LEU A 687 13.75 -0.96 -29.02
C LEU A 687 14.51 -0.19 -30.08
N MET A 688 15.34 0.76 -29.64
CA MET A 688 16.24 1.50 -30.50
C MET A 688 17.50 0.67 -30.74
N GLU A 689 17.80 0.42 -32.01
CA GLU A 689 19.00 -0.31 -32.43
C GLU A 689 19.48 0.20 -33.78
N ASN A 690 20.76 0.58 -33.87
CA ASN A 690 21.39 1.10 -35.09
C ASN A 690 20.57 2.24 -35.75
N ARG A 691 20.02 3.15 -34.94
CA ARG A 691 19.15 4.27 -35.36
C ARG A 691 17.82 3.87 -36.03
N THR A 692 17.44 2.61 -35.95
CA THR A 692 16.13 2.10 -36.39
C THR A 692 15.23 1.84 -35.18
N LYS A 693 13.91 1.89 -35.39
CA LYS A 693 12.93 1.49 -34.37
C LYS A 693 12.47 0.05 -34.65
N ARG A 694 12.78 -0.88 -33.75
CA ARG A 694 12.39 -2.29 -33.88
C ARG A 694 11.13 -2.56 -33.05
N PRO A 695 9.99 -2.91 -33.67
CA PRO A 695 8.74 -3.11 -32.92
C PRO A 695 8.81 -4.36 -32.03
N ILE A 696 8.31 -4.23 -30.81
CA ILE A 696 8.19 -5.32 -29.82
C ILE A 696 6.75 -5.80 -29.79
N ARG A 697 6.52 -7.08 -30.12
CA ARG A 697 5.18 -7.65 -30.26
C ARG A 697 4.63 -8.26 -28.97
N THR A 698 5.50 -8.82 -28.13
CA THR A 698 5.09 -9.61 -26.96
C THR A 698 5.80 -9.18 -25.67
N PRO A 699 5.13 -9.35 -24.51
CA PRO A 699 5.77 -9.17 -23.22
C PRO A 699 6.98 -10.08 -23.01
N ALA A 700 6.99 -11.30 -23.56
CA ALA A 700 8.11 -12.23 -23.40
C ALA A 700 9.40 -11.70 -24.05
N VAL A 701 9.31 -11.13 -25.26
CA VAL A 701 10.44 -10.45 -25.90
C VAL A 701 10.84 -9.22 -25.10
N PHE A 702 9.88 -8.37 -24.71
CA PHE A 702 10.17 -7.19 -23.88
C PHE A 702 10.95 -7.55 -22.61
N PHE A 703 10.48 -8.57 -21.87
CA PHE A 703 11.08 -9.04 -20.63
C PHE A 703 12.39 -9.84 -20.83
N SER A 704 12.82 -10.08 -22.06
CA SER A 704 14.18 -10.56 -22.34
C SER A 704 15.22 -9.44 -22.30
N TYR A 705 14.82 -8.18 -22.48
CA TYR A 705 15.72 -7.03 -22.48
C TYR A 705 15.67 -6.18 -21.20
N THR A 706 14.51 -6.06 -20.54
CA THR A 706 14.34 -5.32 -19.28
C THR A 706 13.34 -6.00 -18.35
N ASN A 707 13.36 -5.68 -17.05
CA ASN A 707 12.38 -6.16 -16.07
C ASN A 707 11.28 -5.13 -15.73
N SER A 708 11.32 -3.91 -16.30
CA SER A 708 10.35 -2.86 -15.96
C SER A 708 9.91 -2.03 -17.17
N PHE A 709 8.61 -1.76 -17.26
CA PHE A 709 8.03 -0.81 -18.22
C PHE A 709 8.49 0.63 -17.99
N ASP A 710 9.04 0.95 -16.82
CA ASP A 710 9.51 2.28 -16.56
C ASP A 710 10.74 2.65 -17.43
N ASP A 711 11.40 1.65 -18.03
CA ASP A 711 12.48 1.85 -19.01
C ASP A 711 11.99 2.38 -20.38
N VAL A 712 10.67 2.48 -20.59
CA VAL A 712 10.09 2.99 -21.83
C VAL A 712 9.92 4.51 -21.79
N PHE A 713 10.66 5.21 -22.64
CA PHE A 713 10.53 6.65 -22.83
C PHE A 713 9.37 6.98 -23.77
N THR A 714 8.56 7.98 -23.39
CA THR A 714 7.50 8.47 -24.28
C THR A 714 8.04 9.63 -25.09
N VAL A 715 7.95 9.53 -26.41
CA VAL A 715 8.58 10.47 -27.34
C VAL A 715 7.54 11.04 -28.31
N ASP A 716 7.84 12.23 -28.81
CA ASP A 716 7.03 12.92 -29.82
C ASP A 716 7.32 12.44 -31.25
N ARG A 717 6.37 12.65 -32.17
CA ARG A 717 6.48 12.27 -33.59
C ARG A 717 7.53 13.08 -34.37
N SER A 718 8.06 14.16 -33.82
CA SER A 718 9.22 14.87 -34.38
C SER A 718 10.48 14.01 -34.48
N PHE A 719 10.55 12.91 -33.72
CA PHE A 719 11.58 11.89 -33.92
C PHE A 719 11.16 10.89 -35.02
N ASN A 720 11.79 11.01 -36.19
CA ASN A 720 11.55 10.09 -37.30
C ASN A 720 12.65 9.03 -37.36
N TYR A 721 12.28 7.77 -37.11
CA TYR A 721 13.19 6.62 -37.17
C TYR A 721 12.76 5.67 -38.29
N PRO A 722 13.68 5.19 -39.12
CA PRO A 722 13.41 4.09 -40.04
C PRO A 722 12.90 2.85 -39.28
N ASP A 723 11.95 2.15 -39.88
CA ASP A 723 11.45 0.88 -39.35
C ASP A 723 12.52 -0.21 -39.47
N GLY A 724 12.83 -0.85 -38.34
CA GLY A 724 13.64 -2.06 -38.30
C GLY A 724 12.77 -3.32 -38.28
N PRO A 725 13.36 -4.51 -38.45
CA PRO A 725 12.64 -5.77 -38.33
C PRO A 725 12.10 -5.96 -36.90
N LEU A 726 11.06 -6.80 -36.77
CA LEU A 726 10.52 -7.23 -35.48
C LEU A 726 11.65 -7.64 -34.53
N LEU A 727 11.54 -7.23 -33.27
CA LEU A 727 12.52 -7.60 -32.25
C LEU A 727 12.28 -9.05 -31.82
N GLY A 728 13.33 -9.88 -31.87
CA GLY A 728 13.36 -11.22 -31.27
C GLY A 728 13.89 -11.18 -29.84
N PHE A 729 14.09 -12.32 -29.19
CA PHE A 729 14.72 -12.41 -27.88
C PHE A 729 16.15 -11.86 -27.87
N LYS A 730 16.57 -11.27 -26.75
CA LYS A 730 17.94 -10.75 -26.54
C LYS A 730 18.98 -11.86 -26.66
N ASP A 731 20.12 -11.57 -27.28
CA ASP A 731 21.29 -12.46 -27.27
C ASP A 731 21.64 -12.85 -25.82
N GLY A 732 21.97 -14.13 -25.60
CA GLY A 732 22.14 -14.73 -24.28
C GLY A 732 20.86 -15.35 -23.69
N SER A 733 19.70 -15.14 -24.30
CA SER A 733 18.45 -15.74 -23.82
C SER A 733 18.46 -17.27 -23.99
N LEU A 734 18.14 -18.00 -22.91
CA LEU A 734 17.83 -19.42 -22.95
C LEU A 734 16.32 -19.62 -23.06
N ILE A 735 15.88 -20.15 -24.19
CA ILE A 735 14.45 -20.31 -24.51
C ILE A 735 14.13 -21.73 -24.96
N LYS A 736 12.91 -22.19 -24.69
CA LYS A 736 12.39 -23.45 -25.22
C LYS A 736 10.94 -23.29 -25.69
N GLY A 737 10.61 -23.96 -26.78
CA GLY A 737 9.24 -24.14 -27.28
C GLY A 737 8.77 -25.59 -27.07
N SER A 738 7.95 -26.08 -27.99
CA SER A 738 7.53 -27.49 -28.10
C SER A 738 8.37 -28.22 -29.16
N PRO A 739 8.81 -29.49 -28.96
CA PRO A 739 8.50 -30.36 -27.83
C PRO A 739 9.49 -30.23 -26.66
N TYR A 740 10.81 -30.22 -26.86
CA TYR A 740 11.77 -30.22 -25.73
C TYR A 740 13.13 -29.55 -25.95
N THR A 741 13.45 -29.07 -27.16
CA THR A 741 14.78 -28.49 -27.45
C THR A 741 14.97 -27.16 -26.75
N VAL A 742 16.06 -27.04 -25.99
CA VAL A 742 16.54 -25.76 -25.43
C VAL A 742 17.38 -25.07 -26.50
N TYR A 743 17.17 -23.78 -26.66
CA TYR A 743 17.92 -22.92 -27.57
C TYR A 743 18.60 -21.81 -26.79
N LEU A 744 19.85 -21.51 -27.15
CA LEU A 744 20.50 -20.26 -26.80
C LEU A 744 20.37 -19.31 -28.00
N VAL A 745 19.91 -18.09 -27.74
CA VAL A 745 19.97 -17.00 -28.73
C VAL A 745 21.38 -16.44 -28.76
N ASP A 746 22.06 -16.58 -29.89
CA ASP A 746 23.45 -16.17 -30.09
C ASP A 746 23.56 -15.47 -31.45
N SER A 747 23.97 -14.19 -31.43
CA SER A 747 24.05 -13.35 -32.63
C SER A 747 22.75 -13.31 -33.43
N GLY A 748 21.61 -13.21 -32.73
CA GLY A 748 20.26 -13.19 -33.30
C GLY A 748 19.74 -14.53 -33.83
N LYS A 749 20.54 -15.61 -33.82
CA LYS A 749 20.12 -16.95 -34.24
C LYS A 749 19.79 -17.83 -33.03
N LYS A 750 18.85 -18.77 -33.19
CA LYS A 750 18.60 -19.79 -32.17
C LYS A 750 19.51 -21.00 -32.43
N ARG A 751 20.34 -21.34 -31.46
CA ARG A 751 21.26 -22.48 -31.54
C ARG A 751 20.80 -23.54 -30.53
N GLY A 752 20.35 -24.68 -31.03
CA GLY A 752 19.77 -25.74 -30.22
C GLY A 752 20.84 -26.58 -29.54
N PHE A 753 20.59 -27.03 -28.30
CA PHE A 753 21.46 -28.01 -27.65
C PHE A 753 21.08 -29.42 -28.09
N THR A 754 22.04 -30.19 -28.57
CA THR A 754 21.81 -31.56 -29.06
C THR A 754 21.52 -32.57 -27.93
N SER A 755 21.90 -32.25 -26.69
CA SER A 755 21.66 -33.09 -25.52
C SER A 755 21.66 -32.29 -24.21
N ALA A 756 21.10 -32.87 -23.14
CA ALA A 756 21.21 -32.32 -21.79
C ALA A 756 22.67 -32.21 -21.31
N ALA A 757 23.53 -33.15 -21.74
CA ALA A 757 24.96 -33.11 -21.44
C ALA A 757 25.65 -31.93 -22.13
N ALA A 758 25.31 -31.62 -23.38
CA ALA A 758 25.81 -30.43 -24.07
C ALA A 758 25.37 -29.13 -23.38
N PHE A 759 24.11 -29.08 -22.92
CA PHE A 759 23.56 -27.94 -22.19
C PHE A 759 24.24 -27.71 -20.83
N LEU A 760 24.33 -28.75 -20.01
CA LEU A 760 25.00 -28.70 -18.71
C LEU A 760 26.51 -28.49 -18.85
N GLY A 761 27.13 -29.05 -19.89
CA GLY A 761 28.56 -28.95 -20.17
C GLY A 761 29.02 -27.53 -20.52
N ILE A 762 28.14 -26.69 -21.09
CA ILE A 762 28.39 -25.25 -21.29
C ILE A 762 28.20 -24.44 -19.99
N GLY A 763 27.67 -25.06 -18.92
CA GLY A 763 27.60 -24.48 -17.58
C GLY A 763 26.23 -23.91 -17.19
N TYR A 764 25.22 -24.10 -18.03
CA TYR A 764 23.85 -23.64 -17.76
C TYR A 764 23.05 -24.63 -16.90
N SER A 765 21.97 -24.15 -16.31
CA SER A 765 21.00 -24.96 -15.55
C SER A 765 19.60 -24.86 -16.15
N PHE A 766 18.83 -25.95 -16.08
CA PHE A 766 17.47 -25.99 -16.65
C PHE A 766 16.53 -24.98 -15.98
N SER A 767 16.80 -24.58 -14.74
CA SER A 767 16.05 -23.51 -14.05
C SER A 767 16.18 -22.13 -14.71
N GLN A 768 17.19 -21.95 -15.57
CA GLN A 768 17.44 -20.71 -16.30
C GLN A 768 16.70 -20.64 -17.64
N VAL A 769 16.05 -21.73 -18.07
CA VAL A 769 15.38 -21.82 -19.37
C VAL A 769 13.97 -21.23 -19.30
N ARG A 770 13.68 -20.29 -20.19
CA ARG A 770 12.35 -19.69 -20.33
C ARG A 770 11.51 -20.46 -21.34
N THR A 771 10.27 -20.80 -20.98
CA THR A 771 9.33 -21.40 -21.94
C THR A 771 8.63 -20.29 -22.72
N VAL A 772 8.61 -20.40 -24.05
CA VAL A 772 8.06 -19.38 -24.95
C VAL A 772 7.16 -20.01 -26.01
N PRO A 773 6.17 -19.28 -26.56
CA PRO A 773 5.36 -19.79 -27.67
C PRO A 773 6.20 -20.08 -28.92
N ASP A 774 5.86 -21.14 -29.67
CA ASP A 774 6.59 -21.56 -30.87
C ASP A 774 6.64 -20.49 -31.98
N GLY A 775 5.59 -19.66 -32.08
CA GLY A 775 5.56 -18.52 -32.99
C GLY A 775 6.63 -17.46 -32.70
N GLU A 776 7.00 -17.27 -31.43
CA GLU A 776 8.07 -16.35 -31.03
C GLU A 776 9.46 -16.98 -31.23
N LEU A 777 9.57 -18.30 -31.01
CA LEU A 777 10.76 -19.07 -31.34
C LEU A 777 11.05 -19.05 -32.85
N GLY A 778 10.02 -18.90 -33.69
CA GLY A 778 10.11 -18.73 -35.13
C GLY A 778 10.72 -17.40 -35.60
N LEU A 779 10.87 -16.40 -34.72
CA LEU A 779 11.49 -15.11 -35.07
C LEU A 779 13.01 -15.21 -35.29
N HIS A 780 13.63 -16.29 -34.81
CA HIS A 780 15.05 -16.54 -34.94
C HIS A 780 15.34 -17.61 -35.99
N GLN A 781 16.28 -17.31 -36.88
CA GLN A 781 16.82 -18.31 -37.80
C GLN A 781 17.63 -19.37 -37.03
N ASP A 782 17.62 -20.60 -37.53
CA ASP A 782 18.44 -21.67 -36.98
C ASP A 782 19.93 -21.38 -37.18
N GLY A 783 20.70 -21.48 -36.09
CA GLY A 783 22.16 -21.52 -36.12
C GLY A 783 22.67 -22.95 -35.96
N SER A 784 24.01 -23.12 -35.98
CA SER A 784 24.61 -24.41 -35.67
C SER A 784 24.29 -24.84 -34.23
N SER A 785 23.87 -26.09 -34.07
CA SER A 785 23.60 -26.68 -32.75
C SER A 785 24.87 -26.78 -31.90
N PHE A 786 24.68 -26.85 -30.58
CA PHE A 786 25.72 -27.10 -29.58
C PHE A 786 25.87 -28.58 -29.24
#